data_AF-A0A9E2X8U4-F1
#
_entry.id   AF-A0A9E2X8U4-F1
#
_cell.length_a   1.000
_cell.length_b   1.000
_cell.length_c   1.000
_cell.angle_alpha   90.00
_cell.angle_beta   90.00
_cell.angle_gamma   90.00
#
_symmetry.space_group_name_H-M   'P 1'
#
loop_
_entity.id
_entity.type
_entity.pdbx_description
1 polymer ?
#
loop_
_entity_poly.entity_id
_entity_poly.type
_entity_poly.pdbx_seq_one_letter_code
_entity_poly.pdbx_strand_id
1 'polypeptide(L)'
;EAFAEQAFDLADTNPAAVARAPRAYFTPLSVTEQMTIQPLLTPDQAPDGRTGIYAETMLQLISSAQNSLYIQLQYIHPSNRDDQKSFTDLLDAVSARATAGVDVRIILSQWQNTAWMERLRAAGIDTGLVRIQQGVHNKGFVVDHQKVVVSSQNWSGPGVLQNRDAGLIIDNATIAQYFEKIFLQDWDNLAVGHQSATGMAAATGAAMAQILGWQDDPGEREPPLLPPELRTVPDLSLAPLKLAIPNVPAPAPGAYGLHSAEFRYWSAAEAAARAAAFWRQLVPSGITWQLGDTLPLLLDEGEDFNAFYDRQALNFFHGTSGGRTVFSGESPDVVCHEEGHAVLDALRPELFDAGSIEAAAFHESFGDMSALLAALQLPSLRASILQDTGGDLKRSSRLSRLAEQLGWAIRQFAPDAVDPDCLRNAANSFVYTNPEGLPSGAPAASLSSEPHSFSRVFTGAFLEALAGGFRLASANPGEAELQAVSLDLARLLIAGILSAPIVPEYMSQVAASVVAADAAARGRYGDVLKAAFLRHGILSPQSAVSVAAMPAAAITALARPMAIAAVGAAPRRGELPPVALSAADYGLGDQPLLVRAASEPRRFAVAGAAFGVGAVTPSNSEHAARAFVEDLFQRGHIDIGTAGHPQARIVHPHAFKTHRLVPTAEGLMLSRILFDCGFRAT
;
A
#
# COMPACT_ATOMS: atom_id res chain seq x y z
N GLU A 1 45.17 -21.26 4.39
CA GLU A 1 44.46 -22.54 4.26
C GLU A 1 43.00 -22.23 3.97
N ALA A 2 42.43 -22.93 3.00
CA ALA A 2 41.05 -22.76 2.57
C ALA A 2 40.11 -23.27 3.66
N PHE A 3 39.35 -22.36 4.27
CA PHE A 3 38.17 -22.72 5.04
C PHE A 3 36.99 -21.96 4.47
N ALA A 4 36.12 -22.71 3.80
CA ALA A 4 34.71 -22.39 3.72
C ALA A 4 34.17 -22.41 5.16
N GLU A 5 34.42 -21.35 5.93
CA GLU A 5 33.67 -21.09 7.15
C GLU A 5 32.27 -20.68 6.71
N GLN A 6 31.27 -21.48 7.10
CA GLN A 6 29.87 -21.18 6.86
C GLN A 6 29.59 -19.76 7.37
N ALA A 7 29.14 -18.87 6.47
CA ALA A 7 28.63 -17.56 6.86
C ALA A 7 27.41 -17.75 7.77
N PHE A 8 27.13 -16.77 8.63
CA PHE A 8 25.82 -16.73 9.30
C PHE A 8 24.77 -16.58 8.20
N ASP A 9 24.01 -17.64 7.90
CA ASP A 9 22.89 -17.54 6.98
C ASP A 9 21.75 -16.85 7.72
N LEU A 10 21.67 -15.53 7.55
CA LEU A 10 20.59 -14.73 8.10
C LEU A 10 19.22 -15.19 7.59
N ALA A 11 19.16 -15.86 6.43
CA ALA A 11 17.91 -16.45 5.93
C ALA A 11 17.40 -17.58 6.83
N ASP A 12 18.29 -18.34 7.46
CA ASP A 12 17.94 -19.51 8.29
C ASP A 12 17.55 -19.15 9.72
N THR A 13 17.99 -18.01 10.23
CA THR A 13 17.77 -17.58 11.63
C THR A 13 16.74 -16.46 11.76
N ASN A 14 16.61 -15.61 10.74
CA ASN A 14 15.56 -14.60 10.64
C ASN A 14 15.40 -14.16 9.17
N PRO A 15 14.50 -14.79 8.40
CA PRO A 15 14.27 -14.44 6.99
C PRO A 15 14.00 -12.94 6.75
N ALA A 16 13.47 -12.22 7.75
CA ALA A 16 13.24 -10.76 7.69
C ALA A 16 14.53 -9.92 7.74
N ALA A 17 15.65 -10.48 8.20
CA ALA A 17 16.97 -9.82 8.17
C ALA A 17 17.57 -9.72 6.76
N VAL A 18 17.07 -10.54 5.83
CA VAL A 18 17.45 -10.53 4.41
C VAL A 18 16.51 -9.63 3.60
N ALA A 19 15.36 -9.26 4.15
CA ALA A 19 14.51 -8.20 3.63
C ALA A 19 15.20 -6.86 3.87
N ARG A 20 15.86 -6.32 2.83
CA ARG A 20 16.58 -5.04 2.89
C ARG A 20 15.63 -3.93 3.32
N ALA A 21 15.70 -3.51 4.58
CA ALA A 21 15.05 -2.29 5.00
C ALA A 21 15.51 -1.11 4.11
N PRO A 22 14.68 -0.09 3.90
CA PRO A 22 15.01 1.04 3.02
C PRO A 22 16.34 1.67 3.44
N ARG A 23 17.30 1.74 2.51
CA ARG A 23 18.60 2.38 2.75
C ARG A 23 18.37 3.87 2.97
N ALA A 24 18.46 4.33 4.21
CA ALA A 24 18.53 5.74 4.51
C ALA A 24 19.91 6.26 4.11
N TYR A 25 19.96 7.17 3.14
CA TYR A 25 21.20 7.85 2.77
C TYR A 25 21.33 9.14 3.58
N PHE A 26 22.42 9.26 4.32
CA PHE A 26 22.74 10.45 5.09
C PHE A 26 23.53 11.41 4.21
N THR A 27 23.05 12.65 4.07
CA THR A 27 23.77 13.69 3.34
C THR A 27 25.13 13.92 4.00
N PRO A 28 26.24 13.95 3.24
CA PRO A 28 27.55 14.22 3.80
C PRO A 28 27.59 15.52 4.60
N LEU A 29 28.07 15.43 5.83
CA LEU A 29 28.21 16.58 6.72
C LEU A 29 29.58 17.25 6.50
N SER A 30 29.57 18.57 6.33
CA SER A 30 30.79 19.40 6.31
C SER A 30 30.89 20.19 7.62
N VAL A 31 32.00 20.03 8.34
CA VAL A 31 32.24 20.66 9.65
C VAL A 31 33.51 21.50 9.59
N THR A 32 33.44 22.75 10.07
CA THR A 32 34.58 23.69 10.15
C THR A 32 34.95 24.04 11.60
N GLU A 33 34.39 23.31 12.56
CA GLU A 33 34.62 23.49 13.99
C GLU A 33 36.06 23.08 14.38
N GLN A 34 36.56 23.61 15.51
CA GLN A 34 37.77 23.07 16.11
C GLN A 34 37.50 21.65 16.63
N MET A 35 38.45 20.76 16.40
CA MET A 35 38.36 19.35 16.80
C MET A 35 39.75 18.82 17.15
N THR A 36 39.79 17.80 18.00
CA THR A 36 41.02 17.05 18.26
C THR A 36 40.99 15.76 17.46
N ILE A 37 42.06 15.48 16.71
CA ILE A 37 42.20 14.28 15.90
C ILE A 37 43.42 13.51 16.40
N GLN A 38 43.20 12.28 16.88
CA GLN A 38 44.26 11.35 17.27
C GLN A 38 44.39 10.24 16.22
N PRO A 39 45.50 10.19 15.46
CA PRO A 39 45.78 9.08 14.55
C PRO A 39 45.98 7.77 15.30
N LEU A 40 45.50 6.69 14.68
CA LEU A 40 45.67 5.30 15.10
C LEU A 40 46.35 4.54 13.95
N LEU A 41 47.43 3.81 14.23
CA LEU A 41 48.16 3.03 13.24
C LEU A 41 48.49 1.65 13.83
N THR A 42 48.51 0.64 12.97
CA THR A 42 48.96 -0.73 13.30
C THR A 42 49.79 -1.26 12.12
N PRO A 43 50.80 -2.14 12.30
CA PRO A 43 51.50 -2.32 13.56
C PRO A 43 52.20 -1.03 13.92
N ASP A 44 52.03 -0.63 15.17
CA ASP A 44 52.60 0.59 15.70
C ASP A 44 53.87 0.28 16.47
N GLN A 45 54.92 0.97 16.08
CA GLN A 45 56.12 1.08 16.87
C GLN A 45 56.39 2.58 17.05
N ALA A 46 56.23 3.05 18.27
CA ALA A 46 56.64 4.41 18.62
C ALA A 46 58.15 4.56 18.38
N PRO A 47 58.64 5.79 18.13
CA PRO A 47 60.08 6.05 18.00
C PRO A 47 60.91 5.61 19.22
N ASP A 48 60.28 5.48 20.38
CA ASP A 48 60.87 5.00 21.64
C ASP A 48 60.81 3.47 21.82
N GLY A 49 60.31 2.74 20.82
CA GLY A 49 60.23 1.28 20.80
C GLY A 49 58.98 0.69 21.45
N ARG A 50 58.06 1.51 22.00
CA ARG A 50 56.77 1.02 22.49
C ARG A 50 55.91 0.50 21.35
N THR A 51 55.21 -0.61 21.59
CA THR A 51 54.28 -1.25 20.65
C THR A 51 52.88 -1.32 21.25
N GLY A 52 51.84 -1.49 20.42
CA GLY A 52 50.47 -1.65 20.89
C GLY A 52 49.77 -0.34 21.28
N ILE A 53 50.18 0.77 20.68
CA ILE A 53 49.59 2.12 20.84
C ILE A 53 48.09 2.11 20.48
N TYR A 54 47.68 1.38 19.45
CA TYR A 54 46.29 1.20 19.02
C TYR A 54 45.50 0.53 20.14
N ALA A 55 46.00 -0.60 20.65
CA ALA A 55 45.33 -1.33 21.72
C ALA A 55 45.25 -0.49 23.01
N GLU A 56 46.35 0.18 23.39
CA GLU A 56 46.36 1.08 24.56
C GLU A 56 45.37 2.25 24.40
N THR A 57 45.38 2.91 23.25
CA THR A 57 44.52 4.08 23.00
C THR A 57 43.05 3.69 22.93
N MET A 58 42.72 2.58 22.25
CA MET A 58 41.34 2.07 22.20
C MET A 58 40.87 1.58 23.56
N LEU A 59 41.75 0.96 24.36
CA LEU A 59 41.42 0.56 25.73
C LEU A 59 41.04 1.76 26.59
N GLN A 60 41.82 2.84 26.52
CA GLN A 60 41.54 4.09 27.23
C GLN A 60 40.22 4.71 26.75
N LEU A 61 39.98 4.74 25.43
CA LEU A 61 38.75 5.29 24.85
C LEU A 61 37.51 4.51 25.31
N ILE A 62 37.51 3.18 25.18
CA ILE A 62 36.39 2.32 25.58
C ILE A 62 36.13 2.47 27.08
N SER A 63 37.19 2.44 27.89
CA SER A 63 37.09 2.59 29.35
C SER A 63 36.53 3.96 29.77
N SER A 64 36.69 4.99 28.92
CA SER A 64 36.21 6.34 29.20
C SER A 64 34.70 6.53 29.00
N ALA A 65 34.01 5.58 28.33
CA ALA A 65 32.57 5.67 28.06
C ALA A 65 31.75 5.68 29.37
N GLN A 66 30.82 6.64 29.48
CA GLN A 66 29.97 6.85 30.66
C GLN A 66 28.47 6.67 30.38
N ASN A 67 28.00 6.98 29.17
CA ASN A 67 26.60 6.98 28.78
C ASN A 67 26.32 5.97 27.67
N SER A 68 27.11 6.00 26.59
CA SER A 68 26.89 5.16 25.41
C SER A 68 28.21 4.72 24.75
N LEU A 69 28.20 3.48 24.25
CA LEU A 69 29.29 2.90 23.48
C LEU A 69 28.72 2.07 22.32
N TYR A 70 28.78 2.63 21.13
CA TYR A 70 28.24 2.00 19.93
C TYR A 70 29.38 1.53 19.02
N ILE A 71 29.33 0.26 18.64
CA ILE A 71 30.42 -0.43 17.94
C ILE A 71 29.87 -1.06 16.67
N GLN A 72 30.41 -0.70 15.51
CA GLN A 72 30.06 -1.35 14.24
C GLN A 72 31.32 -1.81 13.51
N LEU A 73 31.43 -3.12 13.33
CA LEU A 73 32.61 -3.79 12.79
C LEU A 73 32.20 -4.87 11.79
N GLN A 74 33.13 -5.28 10.94
CA GLN A 74 32.90 -6.44 10.07
C GLN A 74 32.76 -7.73 10.91
N TYR A 75 33.65 -7.97 11.86
CA TYR A 75 33.58 -9.10 12.78
C TYR A 75 34.43 -8.81 14.02
N ILE A 76 34.17 -9.57 15.09
CA ILE A 76 35.03 -9.71 16.26
C ILE A 76 35.36 -11.19 16.39
N HIS A 77 36.61 -11.55 16.15
CA HIS A 77 37.09 -12.94 16.21
C HIS A 77 38.06 -13.09 17.38
N PRO A 78 37.57 -13.37 18.61
CA PRO A 78 38.40 -13.47 19.80
C PRO A 78 39.42 -14.60 19.70
N SER A 79 40.51 -14.45 20.44
CA SER A 79 41.57 -15.44 20.56
C SER A 79 41.85 -15.69 22.03
N ASN A 80 42.17 -16.95 22.36
CA ASN A 80 42.56 -17.36 23.70
C ASN A 80 44.09 -17.50 23.84
N ARG A 81 44.86 -16.93 22.91
CA ARG A 81 46.32 -16.98 22.96
C ARG A 81 46.87 -15.89 23.87
N ASP A 82 47.77 -16.27 24.76
CA ASP A 82 48.40 -15.35 25.71
C ASP A 82 49.17 -14.19 25.03
N ASP A 83 49.75 -14.44 23.85
CA ASP A 83 50.45 -13.43 23.06
C ASP A 83 49.53 -12.39 22.41
N GLN A 84 48.21 -12.52 22.58
CA GLN A 84 47.19 -11.60 22.07
C GLN A 84 46.36 -10.95 23.19
N LYS A 85 46.87 -10.99 24.44
CA LYS A 85 46.19 -10.45 25.62
C LYS A 85 45.67 -9.02 25.45
N SER A 86 46.41 -8.14 24.81
CA SER A 86 46.01 -6.74 24.59
C SER A 86 44.76 -6.60 23.71
N PHE A 87 44.43 -7.59 22.87
CA PHE A 87 43.14 -7.63 22.18
C PHE A 87 42.03 -8.11 23.12
N THR A 88 42.28 -9.15 23.93
CA THR A 88 41.32 -9.62 24.94
C THR A 88 40.97 -8.52 25.95
N ASP A 89 41.94 -7.70 26.36
CA ASP A 89 41.72 -6.56 27.26
C ASP A 89 40.73 -5.52 26.68
N LEU A 90 40.64 -5.40 25.35
CA LEU A 90 39.62 -4.54 24.71
C LEU A 90 38.21 -5.12 24.87
N LEU A 91 38.05 -6.44 24.75
CA LEU A 91 36.77 -7.12 24.93
C LEU A 91 36.32 -7.03 26.40
N ASP A 92 37.25 -7.24 27.34
CA ASP A 92 37.00 -7.08 28.77
C ASP A 92 36.52 -5.66 29.10
N ALA A 93 37.11 -4.63 28.48
CA ALA A 93 36.69 -3.25 28.67
C ALA A 93 35.27 -2.98 28.15
N VAL A 94 34.88 -3.54 26.99
CA VAL A 94 33.51 -3.45 26.46
C VAL A 94 32.52 -4.09 27.44
N SER A 95 32.81 -5.31 27.90
CA SER A 95 31.97 -6.02 28.88
C SER A 95 31.87 -5.26 30.20
N ALA A 96 32.96 -4.65 30.67
CA ALA A 96 32.97 -3.85 31.88
C ALA A 96 32.11 -2.59 31.75
N ARG A 97 32.04 -1.95 30.57
CA ARG A 97 31.14 -0.80 30.33
C ARG A 97 29.67 -1.22 30.34
N ALA A 98 29.33 -2.33 29.67
CA ALA A 98 27.97 -2.87 29.70
C ALA A 98 27.54 -3.21 31.14
N THR A 99 28.43 -3.85 31.90
CA THR A 99 28.19 -4.19 33.32
C THR A 99 28.01 -2.94 34.20
N ALA A 100 28.69 -1.84 33.85
CA ALA A 100 28.58 -0.55 34.54
C ALA A 100 27.30 0.24 34.16
N GLY A 101 26.43 -0.30 33.31
CA GLY A 101 25.16 0.33 32.92
C GLY A 101 25.26 1.30 31.75
N VAL A 102 26.38 1.33 31.02
CA VAL A 102 26.53 2.09 29.76
C VAL A 102 25.67 1.43 28.67
N ASP A 103 25.00 2.22 27.82
CA ASP A 103 24.27 1.68 26.65
C ASP A 103 25.27 1.18 25.60
N VAL A 104 25.58 -0.11 25.66
CA VAL A 104 26.51 -0.78 24.75
C VAL A 104 25.74 -1.49 23.64
N ARG A 105 26.05 -1.17 22.38
CA ARG A 105 25.41 -1.78 21.20
C ARG A 105 26.46 -2.17 20.17
N ILE A 106 26.38 -3.39 19.64
CA ILE A 106 27.38 -3.96 18.73
C ILE A 106 26.71 -4.47 17.45
N ILE A 107 27.05 -3.90 16.30
CA ILE A 107 26.63 -4.40 14.99
C ILE A 107 27.81 -5.10 14.32
N LEU A 108 27.62 -6.35 13.91
CA LEU A 108 28.59 -7.15 13.17
C LEU A 108 28.04 -7.59 11.81
N SER A 109 28.93 -7.96 10.89
CA SER A 109 28.50 -8.51 9.59
C SER A 109 28.11 -9.99 9.68
N GLN A 110 27.61 -10.54 8.57
CA GLN A 110 27.35 -11.98 8.41
C GLN A 110 28.60 -12.88 8.58
N TRP A 111 29.80 -12.30 8.63
CA TRP A 111 31.05 -13.01 8.90
C TRP A 111 31.24 -13.33 10.40
N GLN A 112 30.39 -12.79 11.26
CA GLN A 112 30.26 -13.25 12.64
C GLN A 112 29.31 -14.45 12.72
N ASN A 113 29.76 -15.62 12.25
CA ASN A 113 28.95 -16.84 12.28
C ASN A 113 28.73 -17.39 13.70
N THR A 114 27.90 -18.43 13.83
CA THR A 114 27.51 -19.02 15.12
C THR A 114 28.72 -19.46 15.94
N ALA A 115 29.73 -20.08 15.32
CA ALA A 115 30.94 -20.51 16.00
C ALA A 115 31.73 -19.31 16.56
N TRP A 116 31.78 -18.21 15.81
CA TRP A 116 32.40 -16.97 16.28
C TRP A 116 31.55 -16.24 17.33
N MET A 117 30.21 -16.33 17.28
CA MET A 117 29.31 -15.84 18.33
C MET A 117 29.51 -16.59 19.65
N GLU A 118 29.67 -17.91 19.62
CA GLU A 118 29.98 -18.71 20.82
C GLU A 118 31.33 -18.33 21.42
N ARG A 119 32.36 -18.12 20.58
CA ARG A 119 33.67 -17.64 21.02
C ARG A 119 33.62 -16.23 21.60
N LEU A 120 32.78 -15.36 21.03
CA LEU A 120 32.54 -14.01 21.53
C LEU A 120 31.89 -14.03 22.91
N ARG A 121 30.90 -14.91 23.11
CA ARG A 121 30.31 -15.18 24.43
C ARG A 121 31.34 -15.71 25.42
N ALA A 122 32.17 -16.67 25.00
CA ALA A 122 33.22 -17.25 25.84
C ALA A 122 34.29 -16.22 26.23
N ALA A 123 34.52 -15.20 25.39
CA ALA A 123 35.37 -14.05 25.67
C ALA A 123 34.71 -12.98 26.57
N GLY A 124 33.52 -13.26 27.12
CA GLY A 124 32.87 -12.42 28.13
C GLY A 124 31.92 -11.36 27.58
N ILE A 125 31.71 -11.28 26.26
CA ILE A 125 30.75 -10.35 25.66
C ILE A 125 29.34 -10.94 25.71
N ASP A 126 28.39 -10.21 26.28
CA ASP A 126 26.98 -10.59 26.20
C ASP A 126 26.48 -10.48 24.76
N THR A 127 26.14 -11.63 24.18
CA THR A 127 25.61 -11.73 22.81
C THR A 127 24.27 -11.01 22.62
N GLY A 128 23.55 -10.67 23.69
CA GLY A 128 22.35 -9.83 23.64
C GLY A 128 22.65 -8.39 23.21
N LEU A 129 23.90 -7.93 23.37
CA LEU A 129 24.38 -6.62 22.89
C LEU A 129 24.69 -6.62 21.40
N VAL A 130 24.64 -7.78 20.73
CA VAL A 130 25.12 -7.97 19.36
C VAL A 130 23.96 -8.16 18.39
N ARG A 131 23.97 -7.41 17.29
CA ARG A 131 23.12 -7.60 16.12
C ARG A 131 23.94 -7.86 14.87
N ILE A 132 23.40 -8.64 13.94
CA ILE A 132 24.02 -8.99 12.66
C ILE A 132 23.35 -8.22 11.52
N GLN A 133 24.15 -7.60 10.64
CA GLN A 133 23.68 -6.87 9.47
C GLN A 133 24.45 -7.29 8.22
N GLN A 134 23.75 -7.55 7.12
CA GLN A 134 24.38 -7.95 5.86
C GLN A 134 25.26 -6.84 5.27
N GLY A 135 26.48 -7.18 4.87
CA GLY A 135 27.35 -6.30 4.10
C GLY A 135 28.04 -5.20 4.91
N VAL A 136 28.05 -5.31 6.25
CA VAL A 136 28.83 -4.42 7.12
C VAL A 136 30.32 -4.62 6.85
N HIS A 137 31.01 -3.53 6.53
CA HIS A 137 32.46 -3.53 6.30
C HIS A 137 33.16 -2.28 6.87
N ASN A 138 32.44 -1.39 7.56
CA ASN A 138 33.04 -0.27 8.30
C ASN A 138 33.68 -0.78 9.60
N LYS A 139 34.54 0.05 10.17
CA LYS A 139 35.13 -0.15 11.49
C LYS A 139 35.02 1.15 12.26
N GLY A 140 34.00 1.24 13.09
CA GLY A 140 33.63 2.49 13.75
C GLY A 140 33.17 2.31 15.18
N PHE A 141 33.42 3.35 15.97
CA PHE A 141 33.00 3.45 17.37
C PHE A 141 32.40 4.83 17.59
N VAL A 142 31.31 4.93 18.33
CA VAL A 142 30.78 6.20 18.83
C VAL A 142 30.72 6.12 20.35
N VAL A 143 31.29 7.12 21.03
CA VAL A 143 31.41 7.16 22.49
C VAL A 143 30.78 8.44 23.02
N ASP A 144 29.79 8.28 23.90
CA ASP A 144 29.12 9.35 24.65
C ASP A 144 28.63 10.53 23.81
N HIS A 145 28.26 10.28 22.55
CA HIS A 145 27.85 11.33 21.59
C HIS A 145 28.94 12.39 21.31
N GLN A 146 30.19 12.14 21.72
CA GLN A 146 31.29 13.13 21.70
C GLN A 146 32.46 12.72 20.82
N LYS A 147 32.82 11.44 20.83
CA LYS A 147 33.97 10.92 20.09
C LYS A 147 33.53 9.88 19.08
N VAL A 148 34.14 9.91 17.90
CA VAL A 148 33.98 8.87 16.89
C VAL A 148 35.33 8.29 16.49
N VAL A 149 35.37 6.99 16.24
CA VAL A 149 36.49 6.32 15.58
C VAL A 149 36.07 5.93 14.18
N VAL A 150 36.92 6.23 13.20
CA VAL A 150 36.79 5.72 11.83
C VAL A 150 38.11 5.06 11.47
N SER A 151 38.09 3.76 11.16
CA SER A 151 39.31 3.00 10.91
C SER A 151 39.17 1.94 9.81
N SER A 152 40.29 1.32 9.44
CA SER A 152 40.33 0.09 8.64
C SER A 152 40.42 -1.19 9.50
N GLN A 153 40.49 -1.05 10.83
CA GLN A 153 40.97 -2.09 11.74
C GLN A 153 39.94 -3.17 12.07
N ASN A 154 40.08 -4.37 11.48
CA ASN A 154 39.31 -5.55 11.90
C ASN A 154 39.68 -5.98 13.34
N TRP A 155 38.69 -6.40 14.13
CA TRP A 155 38.90 -6.91 15.49
C TRP A 155 39.18 -8.42 15.48
N SER A 156 40.44 -8.75 15.29
CA SER A 156 41.02 -10.09 15.47
C SER A 156 42.44 -9.95 16.02
N GLY A 157 43.05 -11.05 16.48
CA GLY A 157 44.44 -11.04 16.96
C GLY A 157 45.42 -10.39 15.97
N PRO A 158 45.51 -10.87 14.72
CA PRO A 158 46.34 -10.22 13.69
C PRO A 158 45.88 -8.81 13.34
N GLY A 159 44.56 -8.56 13.33
CA GLY A 159 44.02 -7.22 13.10
C GLY A 159 44.59 -6.22 14.09
N VAL A 160 44.30 -6.40 15.37
CA VAL A 160 44.66 -5.45 16.44
C VAL A 160 46.18 -5.31 16.64
N LEU A 161 46.98 -6.31 16.29
CA LEU A 161 48.39 -6.37 16.70
C LEU A 161 49.42 -6.35 15.57
N GLN A 162 49.06 -6.76 14.36
CA GLN A 162 50.04 -7.13 13.32
C GLN A 162 49.73 -6.50 11.96
N ASN A 163 48.46 -6.37 11.61
CA ASN A 163 48.03 -5.88 10.30
C ASN A 163 48.38 -4.41 10.11
N ARG A 164 48.63 -4.04 8.85
CA ARG A 164 48.90 -2.66 8.45
C ARG A 164 47.59 -1.90 8.25
N ASP A 165 47.22 -1.10 9.23
CA ASP A 165 45.92 -0.43 9.29
C ASP A 165 46.07 1.00 9.81
N ALA A 166 45.06 1.83 9.51
CA ALA A 166 45.01 3.22 9.93
C ALA A 166 43.60 3.62 10.36
N GLY A 167 43.53 4.57 11.29
CA GLY A 167 42.28 5.16 11.76
C GLY A 167 42.49 6.49 12.45
N LEU A 168 41.38 7.11 12.82
CA LEU A 168 41.33 8.39 13.52
C LEU A 168 40.32 8.30 14.66
N ILE A 169 40.70 8.77 15.84
CA ILE A 169 39.75 9.17 16.88
C ILE A 169 39.52 10.67 16.69
N ILE A 170 38.27 11.06 16.47
CA ILE A 170 37.85 12.45 16.29
C ILE A 170 37.03 12.83 17.52
N ASP A 171 37.54 13.78 18.30
CA ASP A 171 36.83 14.39 19.43
C ASP A 171 36.12 15.65 18.95
N ASN A 172 34.84 15.48 18.60
CA ASN A 172 33.93 16.51 18.15
C ASN A 172 32.49 15.98 18.19
N ALA A 173 31.64 16.59 19.03
CA ALA A 173 30.27 16.14 19.24
C ALA A 173 29.42 16.18 17.97
N THR A 174 29.58 17.20 17.12
CA THR A 174 28.82 17.33 15.87
C THR A 174 29.10 16.16 14.92
N ILE A 175 30.36 15.77 14.77
CA ILE A 175 30.75 14.61 13.95
C ILE A 175 30.31 13.29 14.62
N ALA A 176 30.48 13.16 15.94
CA ALA A 176 30.08 11.95 16.65
C ALA A 176 28.57 11.68 16.54
N GLN A 177 27.73 12.70 16.71
CA GLN A 177 26.28 12.61 16.57
C GLN A 177 25.84 12.30 15.13
N TYR A 178 26.60 12.75 14.12
CA TYR A 178 26.35 12.37 12.73
C TYR A 178 26.51 10.86 12.52
N PHE A 179 27.63 10.29 12.98
CA PHE A 179 27.86 8.84 12.90
C PHE A 179 26.95 8.04 13.81
N GLU A 180 26.57 8.60 14.96
CA GLU A 180 25.58 8.00 15.84
C GLU A 180 24.23 7.81 15.15
N LYS A 181 23.75 8.85 14.46
CA LYS A 181 22.48 8.79 13.74
C LYS A 181 22.49 7.67 12.68
N ILE A 182 23.63 7.47 12.01
CA ILE A 182 23.84 6.37 11.07
C ILE A 182 23.83 5.03 11.80
N PHE A 183 24.58 4.92 12.90
CA PHE A 183 24.63 3.70 13.69
C PHE A 183 23.25 3.29 14.21
N LEU A 184 22.46 4.22 14.75
CA LEU A 184 21.13 3.95 15.27
C LEU A 184 20.16 3.57 14.15
N GLN A 185 20.26 4.20 12.98
CA GLN A 185 19.49 3.78 11.81
C GLN A 185 19.81 2.33 11.42
N ASP A 186 21.09 1.97 11.38
CA ASP A 186 21.52 0.61 11.11
C ASP A 186 21.05 -0.36 12.20
N TRP A 187 21.18 0.04 13.47
CA TRP A 187 20.76 -0.75 14.63
C TRP A 187 19.26 -1.04 14.63
N ASP A 188 18.43 0.00 14.45
CA ASP A 188 16.98 -0.07 14.56
C ASP A 188 16.33 -0.68 13.32
N ASN A 189 16.95 -0.55 12.15
CA ASN A 189 16.31 -0.89 10.87
C ASN A 189 17.02 -1.98 10.07
N LEU A 190 18.35 -2.15 10.18
CA LEU A 190 19.13 -3.05 9.32
C LEU A 190 19.75 -4.25 10.04
N ALA A 191 20.05 -4.11 11.33
CA ALA A 191 20.72 -5.14 12.13
C ALA A 191 19.70 -5.98 12.91
N VAL A 192 19.89 -7.31 12.94
CA VAL A 192 19.00 -8.24 13.65
C VAL A 192 19.68 -8.92 14.84
N GLY A 193 18.95 -9.07 15.95
CA GLY A 193 19.47 -9.74 17.14
C GLY A 193 19.56 -11.26 16.97
N HIS A 194 20.58 -11.88 17.55
CA HIS A 194 20.73 -13.34 17.61
C HIS A 194 19.84 -13.91 18.73
N GLN A 195 18.61 -14.37 18.42
CA GLN A 195 17.75 -14.99 19.43
C GLN A 195 18.08 -16.49 19.62
N SER A 196 18.53 -16.85 20.83
CA SER A 196 18.45 -18.22 21.33
C SER A 196 17.00 -18.55 21.69
N ALA A 197 16.51 -19.70 21.21
CA ALA A 197 15.12 -20.16 21.26
C ALA A 197 14.52 -20.45 22.65
N THR A 198 14.99 -19.82 23.73
CA THR A 198 14.50 -20.05 25.08
C THR A 198 14.54 -18.77 25.90
N GLY A 199 13.39 -18.08 26.02
CA GLY A 199 13.26 -16.97 26.97
C GLY A 199 12.26 -15.88 26.60
N MET A 200 10.99 -16.24 26.39
CA MET A 200 9.91 -15.28 26.59
C MET A 200 9.79 -14.98 28.10
N ALA A 201 10.51 -13.98 28.59
CA ALA A 201 10.09 -13.17 29.74
C ALA A 201 11.10 -12.05 30.04
N ALA A 202 10.56 -10.83 30.09
CA ALA A 202 11.05 -9.66 30.82
C ALA A 202 12.39 -9.02 30.40
N ALA A 203 12.30 -7.96 29.60
CA ALA A 203 13.08 -6.75 29.82
C ALA A 203 12.31 -5.52 29.30
N THR A 204 12.23 -4.50 30.15
CA THR A 204 11.41 -3.29 30.04
C THR A 204 12.12 -2.18 29.27
N GLY A 205 11.48 -1.75 28.19
CA GLY A 205 11.66 -0.50 27.46
C GLY A 205 10.65 -0.59 26.31
N ALA A 206 9.56 0.19 26.36
CA ALA A 206 8.32 -0.08 25.62
C ALA A 206 8.55 -0.49 24.15
N ALA A 207 8.61 -1.81 23.92
CA ALA A 207 8.62 -2.37 22.58
C ALA A 207 7.27 -2.02 21.96
N MET A 208 7.28 -1.32 20.82
CA MET A 208 6.03 -1.14 20.09
C MET A 208 5.50 -2.53 19.77
N ALA A 209 4.26 -2.79 20.17
CA ALA A 209 3.61 -4.05 19.88
C ALA A 209 3.56 -4.26 18.34
N GLN A 210 3.66 -5.51 17.89
CA GLN A 210 3.69 -5.84 16.46
C GLN A 210 2.66 -6.93 16.15
N ILE A 211 2.20 -6.94 14.90
CA ILE A 211 1.21 -7.86 14.34
C ILE A 211 1.75 -8.45 13.03
N LEU A 212 1.23 -9.60 12.60
CA LEU A 212 1.44 -10.07 11.23
C LEU A 212 0.33 -9.54 10.31
N GLY A 213 0.70 -9.07 9.13
CA GLY A 213 -0.25 -8.61 8.11
C GLY A 213 0.26 -8.85 6.69
N TRP A 214 -0.67 -9.08 5.78
CA TRP A 214 -0.37 -9.27 4.36
C TRP A 214 0.09 -7.97 3.68
N GLN A 215 0.95 -8.08 2.66
CA GLN A 215 1.31 -6.94 1.81
C GLN A 215 0.17 -6.58 0.85
N ASP A 216 -0.37 -7.60 0.21
CA ASP A 216 -1.35 -7.70 -0.87
C ASP A 216 -2.14 -9.00 -0.66
N ASP A 217 -2.98 -9.42 -1.61
CA ASP A 217 -3.73 -10.68 -1.49
C ASP A 217 -2.81 -11.91 -1.21
N PRO A 218 -3.22 -12.85 -0.33
CA PRO A 218 -2.42 -14.03 0.01
C PRO A 218 -2.16 -15.01 -1.15
N GLY A 219 -2.84 -14.86 -2.28
CA GLY A 219 -2.66 -15.69 -3.45
C GLY A 219 -3.37 -17.03 -3.37
N GLU A 220 -3.33 -17.77 -4.49
CA GLU A 220 -4.01 -19.06 -4.62
C GLU A 220 -3.28 -20.27 -3.97
N ARG A 221 -2.02 -20.07 -3.55
CA ARG A 221 -1.16 -21.17 -3.06
C ARG A 221 -1.30 -21.39 -1.56
N GLU A 222 -1.13 -22.65 -1.16
CA GLU A 222 -1.02 -23.03 0.25
C GLU A 222 0.16 -24.01 0.40
N PRO A 223 1.24 -23.63 1.12
CA PRO A 223 1.44 -22.34 1.78
C PRO A 223 1.54 -21.18 0.77
N PRO A 224 1.20 -19.94 1.18
CA PRO A 224 1.35 -18.74 0.36
C PRO A 224 2.78 -18.56 -0.15
N LEU A 225 2.92 -17.96 -1.35
CA LEU A 225 4.23 -17.73 -1.97
C LEU A 225 5.12 -16.83 -1.14
N LEU A 226 4.53 -15.84 -0.49
CA LEU A 226 5.19 -14.90 0.40
C LEU A 226 4.48 -14.96 1.74
N PRO A 227 5.22 -14.99 2.86
CA PRO A 227 4.62 -14.97 4.19
C PRO A 227 4.11 -13.56 4.54
N PRO A 228 3.18 -13.44 5.49
CA PRO A 228 2.81 -12.14 6.03
C PRO A 228 4.00 -11.52 6.75
N GLU A 229 4.03 -10.19 6.81
CA GLU A 229 5.14 -9.45 7.39
C GLU A 229 4.79 -8.88 8.76
N LEU A 230 5.82 -8.63 9.59
CA LEU A 230 5.64 -7.87 10.82
C LEU A 230 5.26 -6.42 10.50
N ARG A 231 4.21 -5.95 11.15
CA ARG A 231 3.62 -4.62 11.01
C ARG A 231 3.46 -3.98 12.38
N THR A 232 3.50 -2.66 12.40
CA THR A 232 3.11 -1.88 13.58
C THR A 232 1.62 -2.04 13.83
N VAL A 233 1.20 -2.05 15.09
CA VAL A 233 -0.24 -2.01 15.41
C VAL A 233 -0.89 -0.79 14.75
N PRO A 234 -1.92 -0.97 13.91
CA PRO A 234 -2.62 0.14 13.27
C PRO A 234 -3.49 0.91 14.26
N ASP A 235 -3.63 2.22 14.05
CA ASP A 235 -4.63 3.05 14.74
C ASP A 235 -5.78 3.40 13.79
N LEU A 236 -6.91 2.70 13.97
CA LEU A 236 -8.13 2.92 13.20
C LEU A 236 -8.87 4.20 13.61
N SER A 237 -8.56 4.79 14.77
CA SER A 237 -9.28 5.94 15.32
C SER A 237 -8.83 7.30 14.77
N LEU A 238 -7.77 7.30 13.95
CA LEU A 238 -7.19 8.51 13.36
C LEU A 238 -8.20 9.22 12.43
N ALA A 239 -8.28 10.55 12.58
CA ALA A 239 -9.14 11.41 11.76
C ALA A 239 -8.34 12.11 10.64
N PRO A 240 -9.01 12.52 9.53
CA PRO A 240 -10.37 12.15 9.13
C PRO A 240 -10.46 10.66 8.75
N LEU A 241 -11.63 10.14 8.37
CA LEU A 241 -11.80 8.74 7.95
C LEU A 241 -11.51 7.73 9.08
N LYS A 242 -12.22 7.84 10.21
CA LYS A 242 -12.05 6.89 11.32
C LYS A 242 -12.71 5.55 11.00
N LEU A 243 -12.13 4.47 11.48
CA LEU A 243 -12.60 3.11 11.27
C LEU A 243 -12.75 2.41 12.63
N ALA A 244 -13.57 1.36 12.69
CA ALA A 244 -13.71 0.55 13.90
C ALA A 244 -14.15 -0.88 13.57
N ILE A 245 -13.82 -1.84 14.45
CA ILE A 245 -14.28 -3.23 14.37
C ILE A 245 -15.17 -3.49 15.61
N PRO A 246 -16.47 -3.14 15.58
CA PRO A 246 -17.29 -3.04 16.78
C PRO A 246 -17.74 -4.38 17.41
N ASN A 247 -17.72 -5.47 16.64
CA ASN A 247 -18.30 -6.76 17.05
C ASN A 247 -17.27 -7.81 17.50
N VAL A 248 -15.98 -7.49 17.42
CA VAL A 248 -14.89 -8.40 17.78
C VAL A 248 -13.94 -7.66 18.74
N PRO A 249 -13.71 -8.16 19.96
CA PRO A 249 -12.71 -7.58 20.85
C PRO A 249 -11.33 -7.64 20.18
N ALA A 250 -10.60 -6.52 20.21
CA ALA A 250 -9.24 -6.47 19.69
C ALA A 250 -8.37 -7.54 20.37
N PRO A 251 -7.81 -8.51 19.63
CA PRO A 251 -6.85 -9.45 20.17
C PRO A 251 -5.63 -8.70 20.71
N ALA A 252 -4.80 -9.36 21.52
CA ALA A 252 -3.49 -8.78 21.83
C ALA A 252 -2.67 -8.66 20.52
N PRO A 253 -1.83 -7.63 20.35
CA PRO A 253 -0.91 -7.62 19.21
C PRO A 253 0.03 -8.83 19.26
N GLY A 254 0.17 -9.55 18.15
CA GLY A 254 1.04 -10.71 18.08
C GLY A 254 1.08 -11.38 16.71
N ALA A 255 1.93 -12.40 16.60
CA ALA A 255 2.04 -13.26 15.43
C ALA A 255 1.07 -14.44 15.56
N TYR A 256 -0.07 -14.34 14.89
CA TYR A 256 -1.10 -15.38 14.88
C TYR A 256 -0.98 -16.27 13.63
N GLY A 257 -1.47 -17.50 13.74
CA GLY A 257 -1.51 -18.42 12.59
C GLY A 257 -2.44 -17.92 11.50
N LEU A 258 -2.11 -18.19 10.23
CA LEU A 258 -2.93 -17.84 9.08
C LEU A 258 -4.37 -18.35 9.27
N HIS A 259 -5.34 -17.59 8.78
CA HIS A 259 -6.78 -17.91 8.84
C HIS A 259 -7.40 -17.94 10.26
N SER A 260 -6.62 -17.74 11.33
CA SER A 260 -7.17 -17.53 12.66
C SER A 260 -7.98 -16.22 12.74
N ALA A 261 -8.94 -16.17 13.66
CA ALA A 261 -9.76 -14.98 13.86
C ALA A 261 -8.90 -13.76 14.25
N GLU A 262 -7.84 -13.99 15.03
CA GLU A 262 -6.92 -12.96 15.48
C GLU A 262 -6.04 -12.44 14.34
N PHE A 263 -5.54 -13.34 13.48
CA PHE A 263 -4.80 -12.94 12.29
C PHE A 263 -5.70 -12.14 11.33
N ARG A 264 -6.93 -12.58 11.11
CA ARG A 264 -7.90 -11.86 10.26
C ARG A 264 -8.21 -10.47 10.81
N TYR A 265 -8.40 -10.33 12.12
CA TYR A 265 -8.59 -9.03 12.76
C TYR A 265 -7.44 -8.08 12.44
N TRP A 266 -6.21 -8.53 12.66
CA TRP A 266 -5.03 -7.69 12.49
C TRP A 266 -4.69 -7.40 11.03
N SER A 267 -4.90 -8.37 10.13
CA SER A 267 -4.71 -8.19 8.68
C SER A 267 -5.70 -7.15 8.14
N ALA A 268 -7.00 -7.30 8.47
CA ALA A 268 -8.03 -6.34 8.06
C ALA A 268 -7.78 -4.94 8.62
N ALA A 269 -7.43 -4.85 9.91
CA ALA A 269 -7.14 -3.58 10.56
C ALA A 269 -5.91 -2.88 9.95
N GLU A 270 -4.86 -3.62 9.59
CA GLU A 270 -3.66 -3.04 8.97
C GLU A 270 -3.96 -2.55 7.55
N ALA A 271 -4.63 -3.36 6.73
CA ALA A 271 -4.99 -2.99 5.37
C ALA A 271 -5.87 -1.74 5.34
N ALA A 272 -6.90 -1.69 6.18
CA ALA A 272 -7.81 -0.54 6.26
C ALA A 272 -7.11 0.70 6.82
N ALA A 273 -6.28 0.56 7.87
CA ALA A 273 -5.51 1.70 8.37
C ALA A 273 -4.54 2.26 7.32
N ARG A 274 -3.96 1.39 6.49
CA ARG A 274 -3.05 1.76 5.40
C ARG A 274 -3.78 2.51 4.29
N ALA A 275 -4.93 2.03 3.84
CA ALA A 275 -5.79 2.72 2.86
C ALA A 275 -6.27 4.08 3.42
N ALA A 276 -6.75 4.11 4.65
CA ALA A 276 -7.19 5.35 5.29
C ALA A 276 -6.03 6.35 5.42
N ALA A 277 -4.84 5.90 5.85
CA ALA A 277 -3.65 6.74 5.93
C ALA A 277 -3.25 7.33 4.58
N PHE A 278 -3.39 6.57 3.50
CA PHE A 278 -3.16 7.07 2.14
C PHE A 278 -4.18 8.17 1.77
N TRP A 279 -5.48 7.89 1.90
CA TRP A 279 -6.53 8.83 1.50
C TRP A 279 -6.59 10.09 2.36
N ARG A 280 -6.36 10.00 3.67
CA ARG A 280 -6.32 11.15 4.62
C ARG A 280 -5.41 12.29 4.15
N GLN A 281 -4.33 11.96 3.43
CA GLN A 281 -3.37 12.95 2.93
C GLN A 281 -3.88 13.72 1.69
N LEU A 282 -4.95 13.24 1.06
CA LEU A 282 -5.39 13.66 -0.28
C LEU A 282 -6.83 14.19 -0.29
N VAL A 283 -7.68 13.72 0.61
CA VAL A 283 -9.09 14.13 0.71
C VAL A 283 -9.23 15.55 1.28
N PRO A 284 -10.30 16.29 0.93
CA PRO A 284 -10.58 17.61 1.50
C PRO A 284 -10.72 17.60 3.03
N SER A 285 -10.35 18.72 3.66
CA SER A 285 -10.51 18.89 5.11
C SER A 285 -11.99 18.80 5.53
N GLY A 286 -12.28 18.08 6.60
CA GLY A 286 -13.64 17.93 7.13
C GLY A 286 -14.49 16.89 6.41
N ILE A 287 -13.89 16.04 5.55
CA ILE A 287 -14.57 14.88 5.00
C ILE A 287 -15.01 13.91 6.11
N THR A 288 -16.20 13.36 5.98
CA THR A 288 -16.76 12.32 6.85
C THR A 288 -17.31 11.21 5.97
N TRP A 289 -17.44 9.99 6.52
CA TRP A 289 -18.22 8.95 5.88
C TRP A 289 -19.68 9.36 5.80
N GLN A 290 -20.47 8.69 4.95
CA GLN A 290 -21.92 8.92 4.91
C GLN A 290 -22.59 8.59 6.25
N LEU A 291 -22.08 7.59 6.98
CA LEU A 291 -22.54 7.25 8.32
C LEU A 291 -22.20 8.31 9.38
N GLY A 292 -21.14 9.09 9.17
CA GLY A 292 -20.57 10.02 10.14
C GLY A 292 -19.05 9.88 10.27
N ASP A 293 -18.53 10.07 11.48
CA ASP A 293 -17.09 10.14 11.72
C ASP A 293 -16.37 8.79 11.60
N THR A 294 -17.05 7.69 11.96
CA THR A 294 -16.47 6.35 12.08
C THR A 294 -17.25 5.35 11.23
N LEU A 295 -16.56 4.60 10.38
CA LEU A 295 -17.13 3.52 9.56
C LEU A 295 -16.76 2.14 10.16
N PRO A 296 -17.75 1.29 10.47
CA PRO A 296 -17.53 -0.10 10.87
C PRO A 296 -16.90 -0.99 9.79
N LEU A 297 -16.05 -1.91 10.22
CA LEU A 297 -15.59 -3.07 9.46
C LEU A 297 -16.12 -4.34 10.13
N LEU A 298 -16.95 -5.09 9.40
CA LEU A 298 -17.53 -6.35 9.84
C LEU A 298 -16.75 -7.50 9.20
N LEU A 299 -15.92 -8.17 10.00
CA LEU A 299 -14.87 -9.07 9.50
C LEU A 299 -15.38 -10.41 8.94
N ASP A 300 -16.61 -10.80 9.26
CA ASP A 300 -17.24 -12.05 8.82
C ASP A 300 -18.76 -12.03 9.07
N GLU A 301 -19.54 -11.74 8.04
CA GLU A 301 -21.00 -11.66 8.05
C GLU A 301 -21.67 -12.97 7.56
N GLY A 302 -20.89 -14.05 7.40
CA GLY A 302 -21.39 -15.38 7.08
C GLY A 302 -20.79 -16.00 5.82
N GLU A 303 -21.45 -17.05 5.33
CA GLU A 303 -20.96 -17.84 4.19
C GLU A 303 -21.36 -17.19 2.85
N ASP A 304 -20.42 -16.52 2.20
CA ASP A 304 -20.52 -15.90 0.87
C ASP A 304 -19.11 -15.66 0.27
N PHE A 305 -18.96 -15.72 -1.06
CA PHE A 305 -17.71 -15.31 -1.73
C PHE A 305 -17.77 -13.82 -2.08
N ASN A 306 -17.97 -13.00 -1.05
CA ASN A 306 -18.36 -11.60 -1.23
C ASN A 306 -17.68 -10.63 -0.24
N ALA A 307 -17.72 -9.35 -0.58
CA ALA A 307 -17.55 -8.20 0.28
C ALA A 307 -18.40 -7.04 -0.28
N PHE A 308 -18.88 -6.13 0.58
CA PHE A 308 -19.62 -4.97 0.08
C PHE A 308 -19.60 -3.76 1.02
N TYR A 309 -19.80 -2.59 0.42
CA TYR A 309 -20.09 -1.32 1.10
C TYR A 309 -21.57 -0.93 0.97
N ASP A 310 -22.21 -0.61 2.08
CA ASP A 310 -23.66 -0.31 2.16
C ASP A 310 -23.99 1.02 2.84
N ARG A 311 -23.02 1.95 2.94
CA ARG A 311 -23.08 3.18 3.75
C ARG A 311 -23.16 2.99 5.27
N GLN A 312 -23.29 1.76 5.76
CA GLN A 312 -23.31 1.43 7.18
C GLN A 312 -22.03 0.76 7.64
N ALA A 313 -21.38 -0.03 6.77
CA ALA A 313 -20.15 -0.74 7.07
C ALA A 313 -19.39 -1.16 5.81
N LEU A 314 -18.16 -1.61 5.99
CA LEU A 314 -17.49 -2.54 5.09
C LEU A 314 -17.79 -3.95 5.58
N ASN A 315 -18.41 -4.77 4.74
CA ASN A 315 -18.93 -6.10 5.10
C ASN A 315 -18.09 -7.17 4.41
N PHE A 316 -17.50 -8.08 5.18
CA PHE A 316 -16.67 -9.16 4.67
C PHE A 316 -17.28 -10.53 5.03
N PHE A 317 -16.94 -11.56 4.27
CA PHE A 317 -17.56 -12.89 4.32
C PHE A 317 -16.49 -13.99 4.19
N HIS A 318 -16.94 -15.22 4.26
CA HIS A 318 -16.12 -16.38 3.97
C HIS A 318 -16.81 -17.38 3.06
N GLY A 319 -16.03 -18.14 2.30
CA GLY A 319 -16.58 -19.25 1.53
C GLY A 319 -15.61 -20.42 1.50
N THR A 320 -16.14 -21.64 1.38
CA THR A 320 -15.32 -22.86 1.29
C THR A 320 -15.31 -23.39 -0.13
N SER A 321 -14.12 -23.49 -0.73
CA SER A 321 -13.91 -24.00 -2.08
C SER A 321 -12.67 -24.87 -2.13
N GLY A 322 -12.72 -26.00 -2.85
CA GLY A 322 -11.57 -26.91 -2.95
C GLY A 322 -11.06 -27.45 -1.60
N GLY A 323 -11.91 -27.50 -0.57
CA GLY A 323 -11.53 -27.91 0.80
C GLY A 323 -10.80 -26.84 1.61
N ARG A 324 -10.73 -25.59 1.12
CA ARG A 324 -10.12 -24.44 1.79
C ARG A 324 -11.17 -23.36 2.06
N THR A 325 -11.11 -22.73 3.22
CA THR A 325 -11.95 -21.58 3.54
C THR A 325 -11.18 -20.30 3.20
N VAL A 326 -11.80 -19.44 2.40
CA VAL A 326 -11.27 -18.14 1.98
C VAL A 326 -12.07 -17.06 2.68
N PHE A 327 -11.37 -16.08 3.25
CA PHE A 327 -11.95 -14.95 3.99
C PHE A 327 -11.69 -13.67 3.22
N SER A 328 -12.74 -13.03 2.70
CA SER A 328 -12.58 -11.82 1.89
C SER A 328 -11.96 -10.68 2.70
N GLY A 329 -12.28 -10.59 4.00
CA GLY A 329 -11.69 -9.62 4.93
C GLY A 329 -10.25 -9.89 5.35
N GLU A 330 -9.65 -11.02 4.96
CA GLU A 330 -8.22 -11.27 5.19
C GLU A 330 -7.35 -10.65 4.08
N SER A 331 -7.92 -10.46 2.87
CA SER A 331 -7.23 -9.93 1.70
C SER A 331 -7.11 -8.39 1.76
N PRO A 332 -5.89 -7.82 1.79
CA PRO A 332 -5.72 -6.37 1.72
C PRO A 332 -6.31 -5.75 0.46
N ASP A 333 -6.30 -6.46 -0.67
CA ASP A 333 -6.87 -5.98 -1.93
C ASP A 333 -8.36 -5.72 -1.78
N VAL A 334 -9.10 -6.69 -1.22
CA VAL A 334 -10.54 -6.59 -1.01
C VAL A 334 -10.86 -5.53 0.05
N VAL A 335 -10.14 -5.51 1.17
CA VAL A 335 -10.36 -4.51 2.24
C VAL A 335 -10.15 -3.08 1.71
N CYS A 336 -9.08 -2.84 0.97
CA CYS A 336 -8.79 -1.52 0.40
C CYS A 336 -9.77 -1.14 -0.73
N HIS A 337 -10.31 -2.14 -1.46
CA HIS A 337 -11.34 -1.95 -2.47
C HIS A 337 -12.66 -1.46 -1.85
N GLU A 338 -13.15 -2.14 -0.82
CA GLU A 338 -14.39 -1.74 -0.11
C GLU A 338 -14.26 -0.35 0.52
N GLU A 339 -13.12 -0.05 1.14
CA GLU A 339 -12.85 1.29 1.66
C GLU A 339 -12.84 2.34 0.54
N GLY A 340 -12.37 1.97 -0.66
CA GLY A 340 -12.44 2.80 -1.86
C GLY A 340 -13.87 3.25 -2.19
N HIS A 341 -14.85 2.35 -2.12
CA HIS A 341 -16.26 2.75 -2.30
C HIS A 341 -16.70 3.80 -1.29
N ALA A 342 -16.37 3.60 -0.01
CA ALA A 342 -16.71 4.54 1.04
C ALA A 342 -16.02 5.91 0.86
N VAL A 343 -14.77 5.92 0.40
CA VAL A 343 -14.04 7.15 0.09
C VAL A 343 -14.66 7.88 -1.10
N LEU A 344 -15.02 7.19 -2.18
CA LEU A 344 -15.68 7.81 -3.32
C LEU A 344 -17.05 8.37 -2.94
N ASP A 345 -17.83 7.63 -2.15
CA ASP A 345 -19.14 8.07 -1.66
C ASP A 345 -19.03 9.28 -0.69
N ALA A 346 -17.94 9.37 0.08
CA ALA A 346 -17.64 10.56 0.87
C ALA A 346 -17.25 11.78 0.01
N LEU A 347 -16.53 11.56 -1.10
CA LEU A 347 -16.10 12.61 -2.02
C LEU A 347 -17.22 13.09 -2.95
N ARG A 348 -18.06 12.17 -3.43
CA ARG A 348 -19.08 12.42 -4.47
C ARG A 348 -20.33 11.56 -4.21
N PRO A 349 -21.10 11.84 -3.14
CA PRO A 349 -22.22 11.00 -2.68
C PRO A 349 -23.33 10.78 -3.70
N GLU A 350 -23.43 11.66 -4.69
CA GLU A 350 -24.44 11.59 -5.75
C GLU A 350 -24.21 10.41 -6.70
N LEU A 351 -23.00 9.84 -6.73
CA LEU A 351 -22.68 8.66 -7.54
C LEU A 351 -23.32 7.38 -7.01
N PHE A 352 -23.58 7.29 -5.69
CA PHE A 352 -24.12 6.07 -5.07
C PHE A 352 -25.46 5.66 -5.69
N ASP A 353 -26.39 6.61 -5.83
CA ASP A 353 -27.71 6.35 -6.40
C ASP A 353 -27.79 6.68 -7.90
N ALA A 354 -26.68 7.05 -8.55
CA ALA A 354 -26.71 7.41 -9.97
C ALA A 354 -27.17 6.22 -10.83
N GLY A 355 -28.31 6.39 -11.50
CA GLY A 355 -28.88 5.41 -12.42
C GLY A 355 -28.13 5.37 -13.75
N SER A 356 -26.86 4.99 -13.71
CA SER A 356 -25.96 4.89 -14.86
C SER A 356 -25.02 3.70 -14.68
N ILE A 357 -24.91 2.87 -15.73
CA ILE A 357 -23.98 1.73 -15.76
C ILE A 357 -22.54 2.23 -15.60
N GLU A 358 -22.17 3.33 -16.26
CA GLU A 358 -20.81 3.86 -16.23
C GLU A 358 -20.46 4.50 -14.87
N ALA A 359 -21.42 5.11 -14.19
CA ALA A 359 -21.22 5.62 -12.83
C ALA A 359 -21.00 4.47 -11.83
N ALA A 360 -21.78 3.39 -11.95
CA ALA A 360 -21.60 2.19 -11.13
C ALA A 360 -20.26 1.50 -11.43
N ALA A 361 -19.89 1.34 -12.70
CA ALA A 361 -18.60 0.78 -13.09
C ALA A 361 -17.41 1.65 -12.63
N PHE A 362 -17.57 2.98 -12.59
CA PHE A 362 -16.53 3.84 -12.05
C PHE A 362 -16.35 3.67 -10.52
N HIS A 363 -17.43 3.37 -9.79
CA HIS A 363 -17.34 3.00 -8.38
C HIS A 363 -16.42 1.78 -8.17
N GLU A 364 -16.64 0.73 -8.96
CA GLU A 364 -15.79 -0.47 -8.99
C GLU A 364 -14.35 -0.15 -9.38
N SER A 365 -14.14 0.69 -10.40
CA SER A 365 -12.80 1.12 -10.80
C SER A 365 -12.09 1.87 -9.68
N PHE A 366 -12.81 2.69 -8.91
CA PHE A 366 -12.24 3.42 -7.79
C PHE A 366 -11.86 2.50 -6.63
N GLY A 367 -12.63 1.44 -6.38
CA GLY A 367 -12.25 0.37 -5.46
C GLY A 367 -10.93 -0.29 -5.89
N ASP A 368 -10.84 -0.74 -7.15
CA ASP A 368 -9.63 -1.35 -7.71
C ASP A 368 -8.42 -0.39 -7.62
N MET A 369 -8.59 0.88 -8.02
CA MET A 369 -7.54 1.90 -7.92
C MET A 369 -7.11 2.16 -6.47
N SER A 370 -8.03 2.09 -5.51
CA SER A 370 -7.75 2.25 -4.08
C SER A 370 -6.85 1.13 -3.57
N ALA A 371 -7.13 -0.12 -3.96
CA ALA A 371 -6.29 -1.27 -3.63
C ALA A 371 -4.86 -1.11 -4.19
N LEU A 372 -4.74 -0.78 -5.47
CA LEU A 372 -3.44 -0.51 -6.12
C LEU A 372 -2.66 0.59 -5.39
N LEU A 373 -3.31 1.72 -5.10
CA LEU A 373 -2.66 2.89 -4.49
C LEU A 373 -2.24 2.66 -3.03
N ALA A 374 -3.06 1.93 -2.26
CA ALA A 374 -2.76 1.55 -0.88
C ALA A 374 -1.59 0.55 -0.82
N ALA A 375 -1.60 -0.46 -1.70
CA ALA A 375 -0.53 -1.44 -1.82
C ALA A 375 0.82 -0.77 -2.18
N LEU A 376 0.79 0.22 -3.08
CA LEU A 376 1.95 1.04 -3.44
C LEU A 376 2.48 1.92 -2.30
N GLN A 377 1.91 1.90 -1.09
CA GLN A 377 2.52 2.55 0.08
C GLN A 377 3.57 1.69 0.78
N LEU A 378 3.65 0.40 0.44
CA LEU A 378 4.65 -0.51 0.99
C LEU A 378 5.96 -0.47 0.17
N PRO A 379 7.10 -0.09 0.76
CA PRO A 379 8.40 -0.08 0.07
C PRO A 379 8.80 -1.45 -0.48
N SER A 380 8.55 -2.50 0.29
CA SER A 380 8.84 -3.89 -0.07
C SER A 380 8.05 -4.36 -1.30
N LEU A 381 6.76 -4.02 -1.36
CA LEU A 381 5.92 -4.35 -2.53
C LEU A 381 6.38 -3.57 -3.77
N ARG A 382 6.63 -2.26 -3.64
CA ARG A 382 7.18 -1.45 -4.74
C ARG A 382 8.48 -2.04 -5.28
N ALA A 383 9.40 -2.44 -4.40
CA ALA A 383 10.65 -3.07 -4.79
C ALA A 383 10.43 -4.41 -5.54
N SER A 384 9.54 -5.28 -5.04
CA SER A 384 9.24 -6.55 -5.72
C SER A 384 8.58 -6.34 -7.08
N ILE A 385 7.62 -5.41 -7.20
CA ILE A 385 6.96 -5.13 -8.48
C ILE A 385 7.98 -4.66 -9.51
N LEU A 386 8.90 -3.75 -9.13
CA LEU A 386 9.93 -3.25 -10.04
C LEU A 386 10.90 -4.35 -10.47
N GLN A 387 11.27 -5.25 -9.56
CA GLN A 387 12.11 -6.40 -9.86
C GLN A 387 11.41 -7.38 -10.81
N ASP A 388 10.17 -7.78 -10.49
CA ASP A 388 9.43 -8.80 -11.23
C ASP A 388 9.02 -8.33 -12.62
N THR A 389 8.73 -7.04 -12.77
CA THR A 389 8.33 -6.45 -14.06
C THR A 389 9.51 -5.91 -14.88
N GLY A 390 10.70 -5.82 -14.30
CA GLY A 390 11.83 -5.08 -14.90
C GLY A 390 11.52 -3.60 -15.10
N GLY A 391 10.70 -3.01 -14.22
CA GLY A 391 10.24 -1.62 -14.30
C GLY A 391 9.09 -1.36 -15.29
N ASP A 392 8.58 -2.37 -15.99
CA ASP A 392 7.40 -2.23 -16.87
C ASP A 392 6.10 -2.54 -16.13
N LEU A 393 5.58 -1.54 -15.42
CA LEU A 393 4.38 -1.65 -14.58
C LEU A 393 3.08 -2.03 -15.33
N LYS A 394 3.11 -2.08 -16.67
CA LYS A 394 1.96 -2.57 -17.46
C LYS A 394 1.86 -4.09 -17.48
N ARG A 395 2.89 -4.80 -17.04
CA ARG A 395 2.88 -6.27 -16.99
C ARG A 395 1.99 -6.74 -15.84
N SER A 396 1.34 -7.88 -16.03
CA SER A 396 0.66 -8.59 -14.93
C SER A 396 1.66 -8.84 -13.80
N SER A 397 1.28 -8.45 -12.58
CA SER A 397 2.12 -8.52 -11.39
C SER A 397 1.22 -8.58 -10.15
N ARG A 398 1.84 -8.74 -8.97
CA ARG A 398 1.15 -8.64 -7.67
C ARG A 398 0.42 -7.31 -7.44
N LEU A 399 0.78 -6.25 -8.18
CA LEU A 399 0.06 -4.98 -8.10
C LEU A 399 -1.26 -5.01 -8.90
N SER A 400 -1.23 -5.63 -10.07
CA SER A 400 -2.33 -5.54 -11.03
C SER A 400 -3.34 -6.68 -10.92
N ARG A 401 -2.94 -7.80 -10.35
CA ARG A 401 -3.81 -8.94 -10.05
C ARG A 401 -4.52 -8.71 -8.72
N LEU A 402 -5.81 -8.39 -8.79
CA LEU A 402 -6.62 -8.11 -7.61
C LEU A 402 -7.27 -9.38 -7.09
N ALA A 403 -7.22 -9.56 -5.76
CA ALA A 403 -7.94 -10.60 -5.03
C ALA A 403 -7.67 -12.02 -5.57
N GLU A 404 -6.39 -12.38 -5.72
CA GLU A 404 -5.92 -13.67 -6.24
C GLU A 404 -6.59 -14.89 -5.59
N GLN A 405 -6.69 -14.92 -4.26
CA GLN A 405 -7.28 -16.00 -3.48
C GLN A 405 -8.79 -16.13 -3.68
N LEU A 406 -9.51 -15.00 -3.69
CA LEU A 406 -10.96 -14.99 -3.94
C LEU A 406 -11.27 -15.42 -5.39
N GLY A 407 -10.49 -14.93 -6.35
CA GLY A 407 -10.54 -15.36 -7.75
C GLY A 407 -10.33 -16.88 -7.87
N TRP A 408 -9.31 -17.44 -7.22
CA TRP A 408 -9.10 -18.89 -7.19
C TRP A 408 -10.30 -19.67 -6.64
N ALA A 409 -10.92 -19.18 -5.56
CA ALA A 409 -12.05 -19.86 -4.92
C ALA A 409 -13.28 -19.91 -5.84
N ILE A 410 -13.59 -18.78 -6.48
CA ILE A 410 -14.69 -18.65 -7.44
C ILE A 410 -14.44 -19.52 -8.68
N ARG A 411 -13.19 -19.54 -9.18
CA ARG A 411 -12.80 -20.30 -10.36
C ARG A 411 -13.07 -21.81 -10.24
N GLN A 412 -13.16 -22.35 -9.02
CA GLN A 412 -13.47 -23.76 -8.81
C GLN A 412 -14.90 -24.14 -9.25
N PHE A 413 -15.85 -23.20 -9.24
CA PHE A 413 -17.25 -23.47 -9.60
C PHE A 413 -17.79 -22.55 -10.71
N ALA A 414 -17.11 -21.44 -11.01
CA ALA A 414 -17.42 -20.53 -12.10
C ALA A 414 -16.13 -20.12 -12.86
N PRO A 415 -15.51 -21.05 -13.61
CA PRO A 415 -14.18 -20.84 -14.18
C PRO A 415 -14.09 -19.68 -15.18
N ASP A 416 -15.18 -19.37 -15.86
CA ASP A 416 -15.24 -18.29 -16.86
C ASP A 416 -15.60 -16.93 -16.24
N ALA A 417 -15.91 -16.86 -14.94
CA ALA A 417 -16.35 -15.63 -14.28
C ALA A 417 -15.20 -14.71 -13.82
N VAL A 418 -13.99 -15.25 -13.74
CA VAL A 418 -12.81 -14.58 -13.18
C VAL A 418 -11.60 -14.78 -14.07
N ASP A 419 -10.55 -13.97 -13.88
CA ASP A 419 -9.30 -14.15 -14.62
C ASP A 419 -8.55 -15.43 -14.21
N PRO A 420 -7.63 -15.96 -15.05
CA PRO A 420 -6.98 -17.24 -14.80
C PRO A 420 -6.13 -17.32 -13.52
N ASP A 421 -5.68 -16.18 -12.99
CA ASP A 421 -4.78 -16.07 -11.85
C ASP A 421 -5.27 -15.06 -10.78
N CYS A 422 -6.41 -14.41 -10.99
CA CYS A 422 -6.95 -13.41 -10.07
C CYS A 422 -8.47 -13.19 -10.26
N LEU A 423 -9.10 -12.40 -9.40
CA LEU A 423 -10.49 -12.02 -9.60
C LEU A 423 -10.61 -11.14 -10.85
N ARG A 424 -9.77 -10.09 -10.93
CA ARG A 424 -9.65 -9.19 -12.08
C ARG A 424 -8.21 -8.67 -12.21
N ASN A 425 -7.74 -8.52 -13.44
CA ASN A 425 -6.42 -7.96 -13.73
C ASN A 425 -6.50 -6.52 -14.30
N ALA A 426 -5.88 -5.57 -13.61
CA ALA A 426 -5.71 -4.20 -14.08
C ALA A 426 -4.78 -4.13 -15.32
N ALA A 427 -3.87 -5.08 -15.50
CA ALA A 427 -3.05 -5.21 -16.71
C ALA A 427 -3.84 -5.87 -17.83
N ASN A 428 -4.77 -5.12 -18.44
CA ASN A 428 -5.64 -5.60 -19.51
C ASN A 428 -5.60 -4.69 -20.75
N SER A 429 -6.27 -5.13 -21.82
CA SER A 429 -6.40 -4.39 -23.08
C SER A 429 -7.85 -4.07 -23.46
N PHE A 430 -8.74 -3.99 -22.46
CA PHE A 430 -10.14 -3.67 -22.71
C PHE A 430 -10.30 -2.22 -23.16
N VAL A 431 -11.09 -2.04 -24.21
CA VAL A 431 -11.38 -0.73 -24.80
C VAL A 431 -12.84 -0.39 -24.56
N TYR A 432 -13.10 0.87 -24.22
CA TYR A 432 -14.42 1.41 -24.04
C TYR A 432 -15.36 1.02 -25.19
N THR A 433 -16.53 0.54 -24.80
CA THR A 433 -17.68 0.27 -25.66
C THR A 433 -18.88 0.86 -24.95
N ASN A 434 -19.88 1.41 -25.67
CA ASN A 434 -21.08 1.93 -24.99
C ASN A 434 -21.69 0.81 -24.13
N PRO A 435 -21.74 0.95 -22.79
CA PRO A 435 -22.20 -0.12 -21.92
C PRO A 435 -23.68 -0.47 -22.12
N GLU A 436 -24.49 0.45 -22.64
CA GLU A 436 -25.91 0.23 -22.95
C GLU A 436 -26.12 -0.83 -24.05
N GLY A 437 -25.10 -1.07 -24.89
CA GLY A 437 -25.13 -2.09 -25.94
C GLY A 437 -24.46 -3.41 -25.56
N LEU A 438 -23.92 -3.53 -24.34
CA LEU A 438 -23.25 -4.74 -23.87
C LEU A 438 -24.26 -5.71 -23.23
N PRO A 439 -23.97 -7.02 -23.23
CA PRO A 439 -24.78 -7.98 -22.48
C PRO A 439 -24.66 -7.72 -20.96
N SER A 440 -25.71 -8.08 -20.21
CA SER A 440 -25.78 -7.92 -18.74
C SER A 440 -24.77 -8.75 -17.95
N GLY A 441 -24.20 -9.78 -18.58
CA GLY A 441 -23.10 -10.60 -18.06
C GLY A 441 -22.30 -11.20 -19.21
N ALA A 442 -21.02 -11.45 -18.98
CA ALA A 442 -20.11 -12.07 -19.94
C ALA A 442 -18.96 -12.80 -19.22
N PRO A 443 -18.27 -13.76 -19.87
CA PRO A 443 -17.02 -14.32 -19.35
C PRO A 443 -15.97 -13.24 -19.10
N ALA A 444 -15.02 -13.50 -18.19
CA ALA A 444 -13.92 -12.60 -17.85
C ALA A 444 -13.11 -12.15 -19.07
N ALA A 445 -13.00 -12.95 -20.12
CA ALA A 445 -12.32 -12.56 -21.36
C ALA A 445 -13.03 -11.46 -22.18
N SER A 446 -14.27 -11.10 -21.83
CA SER A 446 -15.13 -10.16 -22.55
C SER A 446 -15.70 -9.08 -21.61
N LEU A 447 -16.08 -7.93 -22.18
CA LEU A 447 -16.82 -6.89 -21.45
C LEU A 447 -18.33 -7.18 -21.42
N SER A 448 -18.96 -6.78 -20.32
CA SER A 448 -20.42 -6.71 -20.11
C SER A 448 -20.79 -5.36 -19.51
N SER A 449 -22.09 -5.04 -19.42
CA SER A 449 -22.61 -3.88 -18.66
C SER A 449 -22.57 -4.10 -17.13
N GLU A 450 -22.16 -5.28 -16.70
CA GLU A 450 -21.87 -5.59 -15.31
C GLU A 450 -20.80 -4.62 -14.76
N PRO A 451 -21.08 -3.87 -13.67
CA PRO A 451 -20.17 -2.86 -13.15
C PRO A 451 -18.72 -3.33 -12.98
N HIS A 452 -18.47 -4.51 -12.41
CA HIS A 452 -17.11 -5.04 -12.23
C HIS A 452 -16.44 -5.39 -13.55
N SER A 453 -17.22 -5.87 -14.52
CA SER A 453 -16.72 -6.17 -15.86
C SER A 453 -16.31 -4.88 -16.58
N PHE A 454 -17.17 -3.86 -16.58
CA PHE A 454 -16.94 -2.61 -17.30
C PHE A 454 -15.88 -1.72 -16.63
N SER A 455 -15.73 -1.80 -15.31
CA SER A 455 -14.74 -1.04 -14.53
C SER A 455 -13.30 -1.26 -15.01
N ARG A 456 -13.01 -2.45 -15.54
CA ARG A 456 -11.67 -2.86 -16.00
C ARG A 456 -11.11 -1.94 -17.09
N VAL A 457 -11.98 -1.24 -17.84
CA VAL A 457 -11.58 -0.24 -18.84
C VAL A 457 -10.87 0.95 -18.16
N PHE A 458 -11.46 1.53 -17.11
CA PHE A 458 -10.85 2.66 -16.40
C PHE A 458 -9.70 2.23 -15.49
N THR A 459 -9.83 1.09 -14.81
CA THR A 459 -8.75 0.52 -13.99
C THR A 459 -7.49 0.27 -14.82
N GLY A 460 -7.64 -0.29 -16.03
CA GLY A 460 -6.52 -0.51 -16.95
C GLY A 460 -5.88 0.79 -17.42
N ALA A 461 -6.69 1.79 -17.80
CA ALA A 461 -6.19 3.11 -18.17
C ALA A 461 -5.42 3.78 -17.02
N PHE A 462 -5.87 3.62 -15.77
CA PHE A 462 -5.16 4.16 -14.62
C PHE A 462 -3.80 3.48 -14.40
N LEU A 463 -3.73 2.16 -14.50
CA LEU A 463 -2.45 1.43 -14.43
C LEU A 463 -1.50 1.88 -15.55
N GLU A 464 -2.01 2.12 -16.77
CA GLU A 464 -1.20 2.64 -17.87
C GLU A 464 -0.68 4.06 -17.61
N ALA A 465 -1.50 4.93 -17.02
CA ALA A 465 -1.10 6.26 -16.60
C ALA A 465 0.00 6.20 -15.52
N LEU A 466 -0.15 5.31 -14.54
CA LEU A 466 0.87 5.04 -13.52
C LEU A 466 2.19 4.58 -14.15
N ALA A 467 2.13 3.60 -15.07
CA ALA A 467 3.31 3.09 -15.76
C ALA A 467 4.00 4.17 -16.62
N GLY A 468 3.23 5.02 -17.29
CA GLY A 468 3.78 6.14 -18.05
C GLY A 468 4.38 7.22 -17.16
N GLY A 469 3.73 7.55 -16.04
CA GLY A 469 4.20 8.55 -15.09
C GLY A 469 5.48 8.10 -14.41
N PHE A 470 5.59 6.82 -14.10
CA PHE A 470 6.80 6.19 -13.57
C PHE A 470 7.97 6.31 -14.55
N ARG A 471 7.78 5.93 -15.82
CA ARG A 471 8.81 6.10 -16.87
C ARG A 471 9.21 7.55 -17.11
N LEU A 472 8.29 8.49 -16.90
CA LEU A 472 8.54 9.92 -17.05
C LEU A 472 9.30 10.52 -15.85
N ALA A 473 9.29 9.85 -14.70
CA ALA A 473 9.79 10.41 -13.46
C ALA A 473 11.30 10.70 -13.49
N SER A 474 12.10 9.78 -14.03
CA SER A 474 13.54 9.95 -14.25
C SER A 474 14.04 8.94 -15.29
N ALA A 475 15.33 8.98 -15.65
CA ALA A 475 15.92 8.04 -16.61
C ALA A 475 15.96 6.59 -16.10
N ASN A 476 16.12 6.42 -14.78
CA ASN A 476 16.14 5.12 -14.09
C ASN A 476 15.27 5.25 -12.83
N PRO A 477 13.94 5.31 -12.99
CA PRO A 477 13.04 5.54 -11.88
C PRO A 477 13.05 4.32 -10.94
N GLY A 478 13.05 4.59 -9.64
CA GLY A 478 13.09 3.58 -8.60
C GLY A 478 11.85 3.62 -7.72
N GLU A 479 11.94 2.95 -6.60
CA GLU A 479 10.84 2.75 -5.67
C GLU A 479 10.26 4.08 -5.11
N ALA A 480 11.12 5.07 -4.85
CA ALA A 480 10.70 6.40 -4.43
C ALA A 480 9.92 7.17 -5.53
N GLU A 481 10.36 7.09 -6.79
CA GLU A 481 9.62 7.68 -7.91
C GLU A 481 8.26 7.02 -8.11
N LEU A 482 8.15 5.71 -7.94
CA LEU A 482 6.88 5.00 -8.02
C LEU A 482 5.89 5.49 -6.95
N GLN A 483 6.35 5.66 -5.70
CA GLN A 483 5.51 6.22 -4.64
C GLN A 483 5.10 7.67 -4.93
N ALA A 484 6.03 8.50 -5.41
CA ALA A 484 5.73 9.90 -5.71
C ALA A 484 4.70 10.02 -6.85
N VAL A 485 4.83 9.22 -7.91
CA VAL A 485 3.89 9.21 -9.04
C VAL A 485 2.52 8.69 -8.59
N SER A 486 2.44 7.66 -7.73
CA SER A 486 1.15 7.17 -7.24
C SER A 486 0.39 8.24 -6.46
N LEU A 487 1.08 9.00 -5.59
CA LEU A 487 0.51 10.15 -4.88
C LEU A 487 0.07 11.27 -5.83
N ASP A 488 0.89 11.61 -6.84
CA ASP A 488 0.56 12.66 -7.80
C ASP A 488 -0.67 12.30 -8.64
N LEU A 489 -0.75 11.06 -9.14
CA LEU A 489 -1.90 10.60 -9.91
C LEU A 489 -3.18 10.51 -9.06
N ALA A 490 -3.08 10.12 -7.79
CA ALA A 490 -4.22 10.10 -6.89
C ALA A 490 -4.77 11.51 -6.61
N ARG A 491 -3.90 12.52 -6.45
CA ARG A 491 -4.33 13.94 -6.35
C ARG A 491 -5.08 14.39 -7.60
N LEU A 492 -4.56 14.04 -8.77
CA LEU A 492 -5.19 14.38 -10.05
C LEU A 492 -6.52 13.66 -10.23
N LEU A 493 -6.63 12.41 -9.79
CA LEU A 493 -7.86 11.62 -9.79
C LEU A 493 -8.94 12.27 -8.93
N ILE A 494 -8.63 12.63 -7.67
CA ILE A 494 -9.58 13.34 -6.78
C ILE A 494 -10.03 14.67 -7.42
N ALA A 495 -9.07 15.45 -7.93
CA ALA A 495 -9.37 16.70 -8.62
C ALA A 495 -10.31 16.49 -9.82
N GLY A 496 -10.07 15.43 -10.59
CA GLY A 496 -10.90 15.03 -11.72
C GLY A 496 -12.32 14.66 -11.29
N ILE A 497 -12.47 13.80 -10.29
CA ILE A 497 -13.77 13.33 -9.76
C ILE A 497 -14.63 14.50 -9.26
N LEU A 498 -14.05 15.40 -8.45
CA LEU A 498 -14.78 16.54 -7.88
C LEU A 498 -15.22 17.56 -8.96
N SER A 499 -14.51 17.58 -10.09
CA SER A 499 -14.76 18.50 -11.20
C SER A 499 -15.67 17.94 -12.29
N ALA A 500 -15.69 16.61 -12.45
CA ALA A 500 -16.42 15.94 -13.50
C ALA A 500 -17.94 16.06 -13.30
N PRO A 501 -18.71 16.45 -14.34
CA PRO A 501 -20.16 16.37 -14.29
C PRO A 501 -20.62 14.91 -14.35
N ILE A 502 -21.63 14.58 -13.54
CA ILE A 502 -22.27 13.25 -13.55
C ILE A 502 -23.26 13.18 -14.71
N VAL A 503 -22.82 12.54 -15.79
CA VAL A 503 -23.55 12.32 -17.06
C VAL A 503 -23.41 10.85 -17.47
N PRO A 504 -24.13 10.36 -18.50
CA PRO A 504 -24.01 8.96 -18.89
C PRO A 504 -22.57 8.55 -19.23
N GLU A 505 -21.80 9.40 -19.93
CA GLU A 505 -20.40 9.18 -20.30
C GLU A 505 -19.40 9.61 -19.19
N TYR A 506 -19.69 9.24 -17.94
CA TYR A 506 -18.99 9.76 -16.77
C TYR A 506 -17.47 9.57 -16.79
N MET A 507 -16.96 8.40 -17.20
CA MET A 507 -15.53 8.10 -17.27
C MET A 507 -14.79 9.06 -18.22
N SER A 508 -15.40 9.41 -19.35
CA SER A 508 -14.80 10.37 -20.29
C SER A 508 -14.69 11.78 -19.67
N GLN A 509 -15.68 12.17 -18.86
CA GLN A 509 -15.67 13.44 -18.14
C GLN A 509 -14.64 13.44 -17.01
N VAL A 510 -14.48 12.34 -16.28
CA VAL A 510 -13.42 12.18 -15.28
C VAL A 510 -12.05 12.25 -15.96
N ALA A 511 -11.81 11.49 -17.02
CA ALA A 511 -10.55 11.50 -17.76
C ALA A 511 -10.17 12.89 -18.28
N ALA A 512 -11.12 13.60 -18.89
CA ALA A 512 -10.91 14.99 -19.33
C ALA A 512 -10.58 15.92 -18.15
N SER A 513 -11.27 15.75 -17.02
CA SER A 513 -11.05 16.55 -15.82
C SER A 513 -9.69 16.25 -15.17
N VAL A 514 -9.21 15.00 -15.20
CA VAL A 514 -7.87 14.61 -14.72
C VAL A 514 -6.78 15.25 -15.58
N VAL A 515 -6.91 15.19 -16.91
CA VAL A 515 -5.96 15.84 -17.84
C VAL A 515 -5.97 17.37 -17.64
N ALA A 516 -7.14 17.96 -17.46
CA ALA A 516 -7.27 19.39 -17.17
C ALA A 516 -6.63 19.75 -15.82
N ALA A 517 -6.81 18.93 -14.79
CA ALA A 517 -6.20 19.14 -13.47
C ALA A 517 -4.67 19.09 -13.52
N ASP A 518 -4.09 18.17 -14.31
CA ASP A 518 -2.63 18.12 -14.51
C ASP A 518 -2.14 19.41 -15.17
N ALA A 519 -2.79 19.83 -16.25
CA ALA A 519 -2.48 21.07 -16.96
C ALA A 519 -2.61 22.32 -16.06
N ALA A 520 -3.60 22.34 -15.15
CA ALA A 520 -3.79 23.42 -14.18
C ALA A 520 -2.66 23.51 -13.13
N ALA A 521 -2.11 22.35 -12.74
CA ALA A 521 -1.07 22.27 -11.75
C ALA A 521 0.30 22.65 -12.37
N ARG A 522 0.91 21.73 -13.11
CA ARG A 522 2.24 21.91 -13.73
C ARG A 522 2.39 21.22 -15.08
N GLY A 523 1.36 20.52 -15.56
CA GLY A 523 1.34 19.80 -16.83
C GLY A 523 2.37 18.68 -16.92
N ARG A 524 2.70 18.02 -15.81
CA ARG A 524 3.79 17.02 -15.77
C ARG A 524 3.40 15.76 -16.53
N TYR A 525 2.14 15.33 -16.43
CA TYR A 525 1.70 14.02 -16.91
C TYR A 525 0.85 14.07 -18.18
N GLY A 526 0.59 15.26 -18.74
CA GLY A 526 -0.40 15.49 -19.78
C GLY A 526 -0.39 14.47 -20.93
N ASP A 527 0.76 14.23 -21.56
CA ASP A 527 0.86 13.27 -22.67
C ASP A 527 0.68 11.81 -22.22
N VAL A 528 1.18 11.46 -21.04
CA VAL A 528 1.00 10.14 -20.44
C VAL A 528 -0.48 9.87 -20.16
N LEU A 529 -1.18 10.81 -19.53
CA LEU A 529 -2.60 10.69 -19.18
C LEU A 529 -3.46 10.57 -20.44
N LYS A 530 -3.25 11.46 -21.42
CA LYS A 530 -3.96 11.40 -22.70
C LYS A 530 -3.73 10.08 -23.41
N ALA A 531 -2.49 9.59 -23.46
CA ALA A 531 -2.17 8.33 -24.14
C ALA A 531 -2.84 7.12 -23.46
N ALA A 532 -2.88 7.08 -22.14
CA ALA A 532 -3.53 6.01 -21.38
C ALA A 532 -5.05 5.99 -21.62
N PHE A 533 -5.73 7.13 -21.45
CA PHE A 533 -7.17 7.22 -21.70
C PHE A 533 -7.54 6.98 -23.17
N LEU A 534 -6.69 7.38 -24.12
CA LEU A 534 -6.90 7.11 -25.53
C LEU A 534 -6.74 5.63 -25.86
N ARG A 535 -5.75 4.93 -25.28
CA ARG A 535 -5.52 3.50 -25.56
C ARG A 535 -6.69 2.63 -25.11
N HIS A 536 -7.31 2.97 -23.98
CA HIS A 536 -8.51 2.29 -23.47
C HIS A 536 -9.81 2.88 -24.03
N GLY A 537 -9.76 3.82 -24.99
CA GLY A 537 -10.95 4.39 -25.62
C GLY A 537 -11.82 5.26 -24.71
N ILE A 538 -11.37 5.62 -23.51
CA ILE A 538 -12.10 6.50 -22.58
C ILE A 538 -12.18 7.93 -23.15
N LEU A 539 -11.13 8.35 -23.88
CA LEU A 539 -11.13 9.56 -24.68
C LEU A 539 -10.91 9.24 -26.15
N SER A 540 -11.76 9.78 -27.03
CA SER A 540 -11.49 9.77 -28.46
C SER A 540 -10.28 10.66 -28.82
N PRO A 541 -9.62 10.42 -29.98
CA PRO A 541 -8.54 11.30 -30.45
C PRO A 541 -8.98 12.78 -30.52
N GLN A 542 -10.20 13.04 -30.97
CA GLN A 542 -10.79 14.39 -31.03
C GLN A 542 -10.95 14.98 -29.62
N SER A 543 -11.40 14.18 -28.65
CA SER A 543 -11.54 14.59 -27.25
C SER A 543 -10.19 14.91 -26.62
N ALA A 544 -9.18 14.06 -26.82
CA ALA A 544 -7.84 14.26 -26.28
C ALA A 544 -7.18 15.55 -26.80
N VAL A 545 -7.37 15.87 -28.10
CA VAL A 545 -6.91 17.14 -28.69
C VAL A 545 -7.69 18.32 -28.11
N SER A 546 -9.01 18.20 -27.98
CA SER A 546 -9.87 19.28 -27.49
C SER A 546 -9.55 19.67 -26.05
N VAL A 547 -9.29 18.70 -25.17
CA VAL A 547 -8.88 18.95 -23.79
C VAL A 547 -7.50 19.62 -23.74
N ALA A 548 -6.55 19.18 -24.56
CA ALA A 548 -5.20 19.77 -24.62
C ALA A 548 -5.19 21.22 -25.15
N ALA A 549 -6.14 21.58 -26.00
CA ALA A 549 -6.27 22.92 -26.58
C ALA A 549 -6.99 23.92 -25.67
N MET A 550 -7.46 23.50 -24.49
CA MET A 550 -8.20 24.40 -23.59
C MET A 550 -7.29 25.49 -23.00
N PRO A 551 -7.70 26.77 -23.04
CA PRO A 551 -6.94 27.84 -22.42
C PRO A 551 -6.79 27.61 -20.91
N ALA A 552 -5.61 27.93 -20.35
CA ALA A 552 -5.35 27.81 -18.92
C ALA A 552 -6.43 28.50 -18.06
N ALA A 553 -6.95 29.64 -18.49
CA ALA A 553 -8.05 30.34 -17.81
C ALA A 553 -9.38 29.56 -17.78
N ALA A 554 -9.69 28.80 -18.84
CA ALA A 554 -10.86 27.92 -18.88
C ALA A 554 -10.66 26.70 -17.97
N ILE A 555 -9.46 26.14 -17.96
CA ILE A 555 -9.05 25.06 -17.04
C ILE A 555 -9.13 25.54 -15.58
N THR A 556 -8.61 26.72 -15.25
CA THR A 556 -8.69 27.32 -13.90
C THR A 556 -10.12 27.66 -13.51
N ALA A 557 -10.98 28.09 -14.44
CA ALA A 557 -12.39 28.34 -14.16
C ALA A 557 -13.18 27.04 -13.90
N LEU A 558 -12.83 25.95 -14.61
CA LEU A 558 -13.39 24.63 -14.37
C LEU A 558 -12.87 24.01 -13.05
N ALA A 559 -11.62 24.33 -12.68
CA ALA A 559 -10.96 23.95 -11.42
C ALA A 559 -11.30 24.87 -10.23
N ARG A 560 -12.02 25.98 -10.41
CA ARG A 560 -12.36 26.93 -9.32
C ARG A 560 -13.18 26.35 -8.14
N PRO A 561 -13.98 25.28 -8.28
CA PRO A 561 -14.54 24.59 -7.11
C PRO A 561 -13.44 24.01 -6.19
N MET A 562 -12.23 23.79 -6.71
CA MET A 562 -11.09 23.21 -6.00
C MET A 562 -10.37 24.19 -5.06
N ALA A 563 -10.50 25.51 -5.27
CA ALA A 563 -9.83 26.52 -4.43
C ALA A 563 -10.70 27.01 -3.25
N ILE A 564 -12.02 26.92 -3.36
CA ILE A 564 -12.95 27.28 -2.26
C ILE A 564 -13.03 26.13 -1.23
N ALA A 565 -12.78 24.88 -1.64
CA ALA A 565 -12.74 23.70 -0.78
C ALA A 565 -11.43 23.55 0.05
N ALA A 566 -10.41 24.38 -0.22
CA ALA A 566 -9.17 24.37 0.58
C ALA A 566 -9.29 25.13 1.91
N VAL A 567 -10.41 25.83 2.17
CA VAL A 567 -10.65 26.59 3.41
C VAL A 567 -12.08 26.36 3.96
N GLY A 568 -12.85 25.42 3.41
CA GLY A 568 -14.22 25.17 3.85
C GLY A 568 -14.73 23.78 3.46
N ALA A 569 -15.72 23.28 4.22
CA ALA A 569 -16.38 21.99 4.00
C ALA A 569 -16.81 21.83 2.53
N ALA A 570 -16.66 20.63 1.97
CA ALA A 570 -17.18 20.30 0.66
C ALA A 570 -18.69 20.64 0.62
N PRO A 571 -19.17 21.46 -0.34
CA PRO A 571 -20.59 21.77 -0.41
C PRO A 571 -21.34 20.46 -0.72
N ARG A 572 -22.30 20.09 0.14
CA ARG A 572 -23.31 19.07 -0.21
C ARG A 572 -24.09 19.59 -1.42
N ARG A 573 -23.68 19.17 -2.62
CA ARG A 573 -24.48 19.31 -3.82
C ARG A 573 -25.76 18.49 -3.61
N GLY A 574 -26.88 19.02 -4.10
CA GLY A 574 -28.18 18.33 -3.98
C GLY A 574 -28.16 16.98 -4.71
N GLU A 575 -29.10 16.11 -4.36
CA GLU A 575 -29.29 14.84 -5.05
C GLU A 575 -29.50 15.05 -6.55
N LEU A 576 -29.10 14.07 -7.37
CA LEU A 576 -29.38 14.09 -8.81
C LEU A 576 -30.89 14.19 -9.06
N PRO A 577 -31.32 14.94 -10.09
CA PRO A 577 -32.74 15.02 -10.41
C PRO A 577 -33.25 13.65 -10.90
N PRO A 578 -34.44 13.22 -10.45
CA PRO A 578 -35.02 11.98 -10.92
C PRO A 578 -35.59 12.14 -12.34
N VAL A 579 -35.56 11.06 -13.12
CA VAL A 579 -36.37 10.89 -14.34
C VAL A 579 -37.46 9.86 -14.06
N ALA A 580 -38.62 10.05 -14.69
CA ALA A 580 -39.74 9.13 -14.60
C ALA A 580 -39.73 8.16 -15.79
N LEU A 581 -39.68 6.86 -15.49
CA LEU A 581 -39.82 5.77 -16.43
C LEU A 581 -41.19 5.10 -16.24
N SER A 582 -41.65 4.38 -17.27
CA SER A 582 -42.89 3.59 -17.19
C SER A 582 -42.67 2.37 -16.29
N ALA A 583 -43.31 2.34 -15.12
CA ALA A 583 -43.23 1.16 -14.26
C ALA A 583 -44.10 -0.01 -14.78
N ALA A 584 -45.09 0.30 -15.63
CA ALA A 584 -45.92 -0.70 -16.29
C ALA A 584 -45.11 -1.62 -17.21
N ASP A 585 -44.04 -1.11 -17.82
CA ASP A 585 -43.12 -1.88 -18.67
C ASP A 585 -42.45 -3.03 -17.90
N TYR A 586 -42.37 -2.90 -16.56
CA TYR A 586 -41.79 -3.88 -15.64
C TYR A 586 -42.84 -4.63 -14.80
N GLY A 587 -44.13 -4.45 -15.09
CA GLY A 587 -45.23 -5.07 -14.35
C GLY A 587 -45.45 -4.49 -12.94
N LEU A 588 -44.96 -3.27 -12.66
CA LEU A 588 -45.02 -2.62 -11.35
C LEU A 588 -46.28 -1.77 -11.11
N GLY A 589 -47.16 -1.66 -12.11
CA GLY A 589 -48.41 -0.88 -12.06
C GLY A 589 -48.28 0.50 -12.73
N ASP A 590 -49.27 1.36 -12.49
CA ASP A 590 -49.45 2.62 -13.23
C ASP A 590 -48.69 3.83 -12.65
N GLN A 591 -48.06 3.68 -11.49
CA GLN A 591 -47.22 4.73 -10.90
C GLN A 591 -45.89 4.82 -11.67
N PRO A 592 -45.27 6.01 -11.79
CA PRO A 592 -43.97 6.11 -12.44
C PRO A 592 -42.86 5.46 -11.61
N LEU A 593 -41.86 4.89 -12.29
CA LEU A 593 -40.60 4.45 -11.70
C LEU A 593 -39.61 5.60 -11.75
N LEU A 594 -39.18 6.11 -10.61
CA LEU A 594 -38.28 7.25 -10.49
C LEU A 594 -36.83 6.76 -10.35
N VAL A 595 -35.93 7.32 -11.17
CA VAL A 595 -34.51 6.97 -11.19
C VAL A 595 -33.67 8.24 -11.15
N ARG A 596 -32.69 8.32 -10.25
CA ARG A 596 -31.74 9.45 -10.17
C ARG A 596 -30.86 9.48 -11.42
N ALA A 597 -31.08 10.44 -12.31
CA ALA A 597 -30.44 10.44 -13.62
C ALA A 597 -29.11 11.20 -13.61
N ALA A 598 -28.08 10.59 -14.20
CA ALA A 598 -26.82 11.25 -14.53
C ALA A 598 -27.08 12.32 -15.61
N SER A 599 -27.37 13.55 -15.18
CA SER A 599 -27.93 14.61 -16.03
C SER A 599 -27.35 15.99 -15.73
N GLU A 600 -26.21 16.04 -15.04
CA GLU A 600 -25.53 17.31 -14.82
C GLU A 600 -25.12 17.96 -16.15
N PRO A 601 -25.04 19.30 -16.24
CA PRO A 601 -24.58 19.97 -17.45
C PRO A 601 -23.16 19.54 -17.83
N ARG A 602 -22.98 19.08 -19.06
CA ARG A 602 -21.67 18.70 -19.60
C ARG A 602 -20.71 19.90 -19.55
N ARG A 603 -19.48 19.64 -19.09
CA ARG A 603 -18.40 20.63 -19.01
C ARG A 603 -17.45 20.51 -20.19
N PHE A 604 -17.22 19.29 -20.63
CA PHE A 604 -16.39 18.96 -21.78
C PHE A 604 -17.24 18.33 -22.87
N ALA A 605 -17.06 18.79 -24.11
CA ALA A 605 -17.58 18.11 -25.29
C ALA A 605 -16.65 16.94 -25.66
N VAL A 606 -16.58 15.95 -24.78
CA VAL A 606 -15.74 14.75 -24.92
C VAL A 606 -16.59 13.51 -24.95
N ALA A 607 -16.06 12.48 -25.60
CA ALA A 607 -16.68 11.18 -25.72
C ALA A 607 -15.60 10.09 -25.75
N GLY A 608 -16.00 8.88 -25.35
CA GLY A 608 -15.21 7.67 -25.59
C GLY A 608 -15.07 7.34 -27.08
N ALA A 609 -14.24 6.36 -27.39
CA ALA A 609 -14.04 5.83 -28.72
C ALA A 609 -14.31 4.33 -28.74
N ALA A 610 -15.30 3.91 -29.52
CA ALA A 610 -15.53 2.50 -29.82
C ALA A 610 -14.59 2.07 -30.95
N PHE A 611 -14.09 0.84 -30.85
CA PHE A 611 -13.20 0.26 -31.86
C PHE A 611 -13.84 0.31 -33.27
N GLY A 612 -13.19 0.98 -34.22
CA GLY A 612 -13.61 1.03 -35.62
C GLY A 612 -14.66 2.09 -36.02
N VAL A 613 -15.28 2.81 -35.06
CA VAL A 613 -16.36 3.79 -35.36
C VAL A 613 -15.95 5.23 -35.06
N GLY A 614 -14.92 5.45 -34.24
CA GLY A 614 -14.51 6.79 -33.78
C GLY A 614 -15.24 7.20 -32.50
N ALA A 615 -15.53 8.49 -32.32
CA ALA A 615 -16.20 8.99 -31.12
C ALA A 615 -17.61 8.39 -30.96
N VAL A 616 -17.92 7.87 -29.77
CA VAL A 616 -19.24 7.33 -29.44
C VAL A 616 -20.22 8.49 -29.24
N THR A 617 -21.43 8.37 -29.79
CA THR A 617 -22.47 9.38 -29.59
C THR A 617 -22.96 9.32 -28.15
N PRO A 618 -22.97 10.44 -27.42
CA PRO A 618 -23.48 10.47 -26.06
C PRO A 618 -24.95 10.02 -25.96
N SER A 619 -25.25 9.20 -24.98
CA SER A 619 -26.61 8.87 -24.59
C SER A 619 -27.27 10.08 -23.90
N ASN A 620 -28.59 10.13 -23.95
CA ASN A 620 -29.35 11.06 -23.13
C ASN A 620 -29.64 10.41 -21.77
N SER A 621 -29.79 11.23 -20.74
CA SER A 621 -29.90 10.75 -19.35
C SER A 621 -31.11 9.85 -19.08
N GLU A 622 -32.21 10.02 -19.82
CA GLU A 622 -33.39 9.16 -19.69
C GLU A 622 -33.15 7.77 -20.30
N HIS A 623 -32.50 7.71 -21.46
CA HIS A 623 -32.14 6.44 -22.09
C HIS A 623 -31.13 5.66 -21.24
N ALA A 624 -30.10 6.34 -20.71
CA ALA A 624 -29.12 5.74 -19.81
C ALA A 624 -29.76 5.20 -18.52
N ALA A 625 -30.68 5.96 -17.91
CA ALA A 625 -31.44 5.52 -16.75
C ALA A 625 -32.30 4.28 -17.06
N ARG A 626 -32.92 4.24 -18.23
CA ARG A 626 -33.70 3.08 -18.68
C ARG A 626 -32.82 1.85 -18.89
N ALA A 627 -31.71 1.99 -19.61
CA ALA A 627 -30.76 0.90 -19.83
C ALA A 627 -30.23 0.34 -18.50
N PHE A 628 -29.93 1.21 -17.54
CA PHE A 628 -29.52 0.81 -16.19
C PHE A 628 -30.62 0.00 -15.46
N VAL A 629 -31.88 0.44 -15.53
CA VAL A 629 -33.01 -0.28 -14.93
C VAL A 629 -33.21 -1.65 -15.59
N GLU A 630 -33.19 -1.72 -16.93
CA GLU A 630 -33.29 -2.98 -17.67
C GLU A 630 -32.21 -3.97 -17.24
N ASP A 631 -30.97 -3.49 -17.12
CA ASP A 631 -29.80 -4.27 -16.74
C ASP A 631 -29.92 -4.80 -15.29
N LEU A 632 -30.48 -4.01 -14.37
CA LEU A 632 -30.80 -4.46 -13.01
C LEU A 632 -31.94 -5.49 -12.96
N PHE A 633 -32.98 -5.32 -13.77
CA PHE A 633 -34.06 -6.30 -13.88
C PHE A 633 -33.55 -7.62 -14.44
N GLN A 634 -32.79 -7.61 -15.54
CA GLN A 634 -32.23 -8.82 -16.15
C GLN A 634 -31.37 -9.63 -15.17
N ARG A 635 -30.60 -8.95 -14.31
CA ARG A 635 -29.80 -9.59 -13.27
C ARG A 635 -30.59 -9.96 -12.01
N GLY A 636 -31.81 -9.45 -11.87
CA GLY A 636 -32.66 -9.68 -10.71
C GLY A 636 -32.20 -8.96 -9.45
N HIS A 637 -31.54 -7.81 -9.57
CA HIS A 637 -30.88 -7.09 -8.48
C HIS A 637 -31.80 -6.08 -7.76
N ILE A 638 -33.09 -6.02 -8.12
CA ILE A 638 -34.07 -5.10 -7.53
C ILE A 638 -34.99 -5.85 -6.56
N ASP A 639 -35.02 -5.40 -5.31
CA ASP A 639 -36.06 -5.75 -4.35
C ASP A 639 -37.33 -4.97 -4.67
N ILE A 640 -38.29 -5.62 -5.33
CA ILE A 640 -39.57 -5.00 -5.68
C ILE A 640 -40.61 -5.08 -4.55
N GLY A 641 -40.33 -5.79 -3.45
CA GLY A 641 -41.25 -5.99 -2.34
C GLY A 641 -42.66 -6.45 -2.79
N THR A 642 -43.67 -5.66 -2.43
CA THR A 642 -45.07 -5.87 -2.83
C THR A 642 -45.51 -5.02 -4.02
N ALA A 643 -44.59 -4.34 -4.70
CA ALA A 643 -44.91 -3.55 -5.88
C ALA A 643 -45.35 -4.44 -7.05
N GLY A 644 -46.23 -3.91 -7.89
CA GLY A 644 -46.76 -4.61 -9.06
C GLY A 644 -47.87 -5.63 -8.77
N HIS A 645 -48.57 -6.02 -9.83
CA HIS A 645 -49.59 -7.04 -9.74
C HIS A 645 -48.93 -8.44 -9.66
N PRO A 646 -49.34 -9.34 -8.75
CA PRO A 646 -48.69 -10.64 -8.55
C PRO A 646 -48.55 -11.50 -9.82
N GLN A 647 -49.45 -11.34 -10.79
CA GLN A 647 -49.44 -12.08 -12.06
C GLN A 647 -48.61 -11.41 -13.18
N ALA A 648 -48.18 -10.15 -13.00
CA ALA A 648 -47.48 -9.38 -14.03
C ALA A 648 -46.06 -8.98 -13.61
N ARG A 649 -45.77 -8.93 -12.30
CA ARG A 649 -44.47 -8.51 -11.78
C ARG A 649 -43.36 -9.49 -12.15
N ILE A 650 -42.22 -8.96 -12.56
CA ILE A 650 -41.00 -9.72 -12.83
C ILE A 650 -40.25 -9.91 -11.50
N VAL A 651 -40.23 -11.14 -11.00
CA VAL A 651 -39.50 -11.49 -9.76
C VAL A 651 -38.47 -12.56 -10.07
N HIS A 652 -37.21 -12.22 -9.90
CA HIS A 652 -36.12 -13.18 -9.93
C HIS A 652 -35.97 -13.85 -8.55
N PRO A 653 -35.70 -15.18 -8.51
CA PRO A 653 -35.55 -15.93 -7.26
C PRO A 653 -34.26 -15.60 -6.50
N HIS A 654 -33.35 -14.81 -7.09
CA HIS A 654 -32.12 -14.38 -6.42
C HIS A 654 -32.45 -13.68 -5.10
N ALA A 655 -31.91 -14.19 -4.00
CA ALA A 655 -32.14 -13.67 -2.67
C ALA A 655 -31.43 -12.31 -2.45
N PHE A 656 -30.31 -12.10 -3.13
CA PHE A 656 -29.52 -10.89 -2.96
C PHE A 656 -29.95 -9.77 -3.90
N LYS A 657 -29.95 -8.54 -3.37
CA LYS A 657 -30.45 -7.34 -4.04
C LYS A 657 -29.48 -6.20 -3.77
N THR A 658 -29.22 -5.38 -4.78
CA THR A 658 -28.38 -4.18 -4.65
C THR A 658 -29.22 -2.90 -4.66
N HIS A 659 -30.48 -3.00 -5.08
CA HIS A 659 -31.44 -1.91 -5.11
C HIS A 659 -32.78 -2.33 -4.52
N ARG A 660 -33.57 -1.35 -4.08
CA ARG A 660 -34.95 -1.51 -3.63
C ARG A 660 -35.84 -0.45 -4.24
N LEU A 661 -37.10 -0.81 -4.50
CA LEU A 661 -38.16 0.14 -4.80
C LEU A 661 -38.75 0.72 -3.51
N VAL A 662 -38.66 2.03 -3.34
CA VAL A 662 -39.18 2.77 -2.20
C VAL A 662 -40.38 3.61 -2.65
N PRO A 663 -41.60 3.36 -2.13
CA PRO A 663 -42.76 4.20 -2.44
C PRO A 663 -42.56 5.64 -1.97
N THR A 664 -42.86 6.60 -2.84
CA THR A 664 -42.86 8.04 -2.54
C THR A 664 -44.19 8.67 -2.95
N ALA A 665 -44.37 9.96 -2.69
CA ALA A 665 -45.55 10.71 -3.15
C ALA A 665 -45.61 10.86 -4.69
N GLU A 666 -44.46 10.73 -5.36
CA GLU A 666 -44.30 11.00 -6.79
C GLU A 666 -44.22 9.72 -7.63
N GLY A 667 -43.99 8.55 -7.02
CA GLY A 667 -43.86 7.27 -7.69
C GLY A 667 -43.09 6.23 -6.87
N LEU A 668 -42.54 5.21 -7.55
CA LEU A 668 -41.63 4.23 -6.94
C LEU A 668 -40.19 4.70 -7.19
N MET A 669 -39.46 5.09 -6.15
CA MET A 669 -38.04 5.46 -6.27
C MET A 669 -37.16 4.21 -6.29
N LEU A 670 -36.30 4.08 -7.30
CA LEU A 670 -35.20 3.13 -7.26
C LEU A 670 -34.09 3.70 -6.38
N SER A 671 -33.80 3.01 -5.27
CA SER A 671 -32.72 3.37 -4.35
C SER A 671 -31.71 2.26 -4.26
N ARG A 672 -30.43 2.58 -4.36
CA ARG A 672 -29.35 1.63 -4.09
C ARG A 672 -29.30 1.38 -2.58
N ILE A 673 -29.00 0.13 -2.21
CA ILE A 673 -28.78 -0.25 -0.81
C ILE A 673 -27.31 -0.61 -0.54
N LEU A 674 -26.56 -1.06 -1.55
CA LEU A 674 -25.13 -1.40 -1.44
C LEU A 674 -24.41 -1.42 -2.81
N PHE A 675 -23.08 -1.43 -2.77
CA PHE A 675 -22.19 -1.85 -3.86
C PHE A 675 -21.72 -3.28 -3.59
N ASP A 676 -22.11 -4.20 -4.46
CA ASP A 676 -21.80 -5.64 -4.37
C ASP A 676 -20.48 -5.89 -5.06
N CYS A 677 -19.47 -6.45 -4.37
CA CYS A 677 -18.12 -6.63 -4.89
C CYS A 677 -17.73 -8.11 -5.13
N GLY A 678 -18.65 -9.03 -4.82
CA GLY A 678 -18.42 -10.47 -4.80
C GLY A 678 -19.05 -11.24 -5.93
N PHE A 679 -18.79 -12.55 -5.92
CA PHE A 679 -19.42 -13.47 -6.85
C PHE A 679 -20.40 -14.38 -6.11
N ARG A 680 -21.65 -14.38 -6.56
CA ARG A 680 -22.67 -15.29 -6.04
C ARG A 680 -22.86 -16.43 -7.04
N ALA A 681 -22.64 -17.66 -6.58
CA ALA A 681 -23.21 -18.81 -7.27
C ALA A 681 -24.74 -18.65 -7.23
N THR A 682 -25.34 -18.62 -8.43
CA THR A 682 -26.79 -18.42 -8.70
C THR A 682 -27.74 -19.01 -7.67
#